data_AF-A0AA38JFJ2-F1
#
_entry.id   AF-A0AA38JFJ2-F1
#
_cell.length_a   1.000
_cell.length_b   1.000
_cell.length_c   1.000
_cell.angle_alpha   90.00
_cell.angle_beta   90.00
_cell.angle_gamma   90.00
#
_symmetry.space_group_name_H-M   'P 1'
#
loop_
_entity.id
_entity.type
_entity.pdbx_description
1 polymer ?
#
loop_
_entity_poly.entity_id
_entity_poly.type
_entity_poly.pdbx_seq_one_letter_code
_entity_poly.pdbx_strand_id
1 'polypeptide(L)'
;MAEASFKDIPELFEVDLGESLTARTEALSTFRELGPPDLCHVVKSTGRSGQRDLGSYHYISGVDASSSASLAAYINSLTYAIEDNSAWFSKGNSWKVKNGCYCCFNAFSRVDIRVDVKIPGGVNAYAIDLRGERLEATQELWQETYVSALLRSILYSDDPNYWLDAYRKLDPITSPDSEIRFLQAAEALFMKGWQVGSDPEIQVATVVSNHLTAGIMKYFGDSGRYQPAANLFEKIATREPEVASLLARSYIGMNEEVKAVQIMASSIRQTPSSYTLLHAQCDLLRSKGRNDSAVKLARQAVNCAPSEFVTWEKLTECWIDLREFESALLTLNSCPMFTFNGRDAHRNLTPARVHLPFARPIGEILPDRVKTEDDEADPALLRLPAPGLRGTWARAYALLTRLVSQIGWDELLKTRSSVFVMEEEYRMQKAHGDISAVANGDGKVIHEDGTIRDSMISSDSATLGETDDDDASTRGMVSPHSPRKSGSLDDSSNVDLNGGVVPVASSKPKIGLGLDPNGGASLNSLQSSIPTIRISTESDRDFDEDGNAANAPSKGKNINGDASKGPTNGFDDSRDVSELGLEKPAQAAAGTEEGGDDTEKDSLHESPLPSTQTQSGTESFSFSNKRLCERWLDNLFMVLYEDLRVWTIFRAEVAHFKTQHVAYRKTGLEWEILGDLGMRLHHKEEAKEAYQRCLDTPRYSQKPWAKLMDMYAEEGDIQRGIQTAIRVAAYQWADYTEMTYPTQIARAFFKLGQHHGHAKISYTLLSMGLPDSILKIMDNYLQYGKTFKVEGYDF
;
A
#
# COMPACT_ATOMS: atom_id res chain seq x y z
N MET A 1 24.41 34.17 -12.01
CA MET A 1 23.88 35.28 -11.18
C MET A 1 23.91 34.82 -9.73
N ALA A 2 23.76 35.69 -8.73
CA ALA A 2 23.46 35.21 -7.38
C ALA A 2 22.05 34.61 -7.39
N GLU A 3 21.94 33.29 -7.17
CA GLU A 3 20.64 32.62 -7.17
C GLU A 3 19.87 32.91 -5.87
N ALA A 4 18.55 32.78 -5.92
CA ALA A 4 17.71 32.78 -4.73
C ALA A 4 17.70 31.41 -4.01
N SER A 5 18.62 30.52 -4.36
CA SER A 5 18.59 29.10 -4.01
C SER A 5 19.19 28.83 -2.62
N PHE A 6 18.68 27.82 -1.93
CA PHE A 6 19.35 27.24 -0.77
C PHE A 6 20.50 26.32 -1.22
N LYS A 7 21.61 26.35 -0.49
CA LYS A 7 22.83 25.61 -0.85
C LYS A 7 22.66 24.09 -0.76
N ASP A 8 22.15 23.61 0.39
CA ASP A 8 22.10 22.18 0.75
C ASP A 8 20.68 21.70 1.11
N ILE A 9 19.64 22.47 0.74
CA ILE A 9 18.23 22.17 1.05
C ILE A 9 17.43 22.19 -0.27
N PRO A 10 16.61 21.16 -0.56
CA PRO A 10 15.79 21.14 -1.76
C PRO A 10 14.63 22.13 -1.64
N GLU A 11 14.19 22.68 -2.76
CA GLU A 11 13.03 23.57 -2.82
C GLU A 11 12.35 23.62 -4.19
N LEU A 12 11.05 23.90 -4.16
CA LEU A 12 10.19 24.13 -5.31
C LEU A 12 9.83 25.62 -5.32
N PHE A 13 10.15 26.33 -6.40
CA PHE A 13 9.79 27.73 -6.57
C PHE A 13 8.36 27.85 -7.09
N GLU A 14 7.57 28.72 -6.47
CA GLU A 14 6.17 28.96 -6.81
C GLU A 14 6.03 29.72 -8.15
N VAL A 15 4.93 29.49 -8.87
CA VAL A 15 4.52 30.33 -10.00
C VAL A 15 3.89 31.62 -9.47
N ASP A 16 2.89 31.50 -8.59
CA ASP A 16 2.25 32.61 -7.89
C ASP A 16 2.51 32.55 -6.37
N LEU A 17 2.84 33.70 -5.79
CA LEU A 17 3.34 33.80 -4.42
C LEU A 17 2.28 33.38 -3.37
N GLY A 18 2.50 32.26 -2.71
CA GLY A 18 1.59 31.65 -1.72
C GLY A 18 0.63 30.60 -2.29
N GLU A 19 0.81 30.15 -3.53
CA GLU A 19 0.04 29.05 -4.13
C GLU A 19 0.12 27.75 -3.30
N SER A 20 1.29 27.44 -2.72
CA SER A 20 1.50 26.22 -1.92
C SER A 20 0.66 26.22 -0.64
N LEU A 21 0.63 27.36 0.06
CA LEU A 21 -0.21 27.57 1.25
C LEU A 21 -1.70 27.56 0.90
N THR A 22 -2.06 28.05 -0.29
CA THR A 22 -3.44 28.07 -0.78
C THR A 22 -3.92 26.65 -1.08
N ALA A 23 -3.16 25.89 -1.89
CA ALA A 23 -3.46 24.50 -2.24
C ALA A 23 -3.49 23.57 -1.03
N ARG A 24 -2.60 23.76 -0.03
CA ARG A 24 -2.68 23.04 1.25
C ARG A 24 -3.98 23.34 2.00
N THR A 25 -4.47 24.58 1.93
CA THR A 25 -5.73 25.00 2.60
C THR A 25 -6.95 24.37 1.92
N GLU A 26 -6.99 24.33 0.58
CA GLU A 26 -8.03 23.64 -0.18
C GLU A 26 -8.07 22.13 0.12
N ALA A 27 -6.89 21.50 0.28
CA ALA A 27 -6.74 20.08 0.56
C ALA A 27 -7.07 19.66 2.01
N LEU A 28 -7.21 20.58 2.98
CA LEU A 28 -7.43 20.21 4.39
C LEU A 28 -8.61 19.24 4.57
N SER A 29 -9.70 19.49 3.84
CA SER A 29 -10.93 18.68 3.90
C SER A 29 -10.79 17.26 3.33
N THR A 30 -9.77 16.99 2.50
CA THR A 30 -9.59 15.66 1.89
C THR A 30 -8.87 14.69 2.82
N PHE A 31 -8.00 15.17 3.72
CA PHE A 31 -7.15 14.33 4.57
C PHE A 31 -7.93 13.47 5.57
N ARG A 32 -7.54 12.19 5.75
CA ARG A 32 -8.32 11.17 6.49
C ARG A 32 -7.58 10.46 7.63
N GLU A 33 -6.26 10.42 7.59
CA GLU A 33 -5.41 9.70 8.53
C GLU A 33 -4.55 10.69 9.33
N LEU A 34 -3.24 10.43 9.45
CA LEU A 34 -2.27 11.32 10.09
C LEU A 34 -2.05 12.66 9.37
N GLY A 35 -2.64 12.88 8.19
CA GLY A 35 -2.41 14.06 7.36
C GLY A 35 -1.10 14.02 6.56
N PRO A 36 -0.88 15.04 5.71
CA PRO A 36 0.28 15.14 4.83
C PRO A 36 1.57 15.47 5.60
N PRO A 37 2.74 15.43 4.94
CA PRO A 37 3.98 15.99 5.48
C PRO A 37 3.81 17.45 5.92
N ASP A 38 4.74 17.93 6.73
CA ASP A 38 4.75 19.34 7.09
C ASP A 38 5.27 20.18 5.92
N LEU A 39 4.75 21.39 5.76
CA LEU A 39 5.07 22.28 4.64
C LEU A 39 5.82 23.49 5.18
N CYS A 40 7.04 23.72 4.71
CA CYS A 40 7.79 24.94 4.99
C CYS A 40 7.80 25.83 3.75
N HIS A 41 7.09 26.95 3.81
CA HIS A 41 7.10 28.02 2.81
C HIS A 41 8.03 29.15 3.22
N VAL A 42 8.73 29.76 2.27
CA VAL A 42 9.60 30.93 2.47
C VAL A 42 9.41 31.95 1.36
N VAL A 43 9.54 33.23 1.72
CA VAL A 43 9.57 34.35 0.78
C VAL A 43 10.95 34.98 0.80
N LYS A 44 11.62 34.98 -0.35
CA LYS A 44 12.98 35.47 -0.55
C LYS A 44 12.96 36.82 -1.26
N SER A 45 13.82 37.74 -0.83
CA SER A 45 13.86 39.11 -1.36
C SER A 45 15.29 39.66 -1.45
N THR A 46 15.54 40.55 -2.41
CA THR A 46 16.77 41.37 -2.48
C THR A 46 16.62 42.73 -1.79
N GLY A 47 15.42 43.06 -1.30
CA GLY A 47 15.11 44.35 -0.68
C GLY A 47 15.11 45.56 -1.65
N ARG A 48 15.28 45.34 -2.96
CA ARG A 48 15.28 46.41 -3.97
C ARG A 48 13.88 46.67 -4.52
N SER A 49 13.47 47.94 -4.52
CA SER A 49 12.28 48.37 -5.27
C SER A 49 12.40 47.97 -6.74
N GLY A 50 11.33 47.38 -7.29
CA GLY A 50 11.26 46.93 -8.69
C GLY A 50 11.69 45.48 -8.95
N GLN A 51 12.36 44.80 -8.01
CA GLN A 51 12.44 43.33 -8.04
C GLN A 51 11.24 42.74 -7.31
N ARG A 52 10.65 41.66 -7.85
CA ARG A 52 9.63 40.87 -7.16
C ARG A 52 10.31 39.99 -6.10
N ASP A 53 9.62 39.79 -4.98
CA ASP A 53 9.95 38.70 -4.06
C ASP A 53 9.68 37.35 -4.76
N LEU A 54 10.39 36.29 -4.34
CA LEU A 54 10.19 34.93 -4.83
C LEU A 54 9.64 34.06 -3.70
N GLY A 55 8.60 33.28 -4.00
CA GLY A 55 8.11 32.23 -3.13
C GLY A 55 8.80 30.90 -3.44
N SER A 56 9.16 30.15 -2.42
CA SER A 56 9.55 28.75 -2.56
C SER A 56 9.15 27.94 -1.33
N TYR A 57 9.04 26.63 -1.51
CA TYR A 57 8.63 25.72 -0.44
C TYR A 57 9.31 24.36 -0.56
N HIS A 58 9.30 23.63 0.55
CA HIS A 58 9.74 22.25 0.62
C HIS A 58 8.91 21.48 1.66
N TYR A 59 8.80 20.17 1.47
CA TYR A 59 8.14 19.30 2.44
C TYR A 59 9.15 18.84 3.48
N ILE A 60 8.69 18.61 4.71
CA ILE A 60 9.56 18.20 5.80
C ILE A 60 8.84 17.29 6.81
N SER A 61 9.62 16.47 7.50
CA SER A 61 9.22 15.78 8.72
C SER A 61 10.39 15.73 9.71
N GLY A 62 10.10 15.48 10.99
CA GLY A 62 11.11 15.36 12.06
C GLY A 62 11.56 16.66 12.72
N VAL A 63 10.90 17.80 12.47
CA VAL A 63 11.10 19.03 13.27
C VAL A 63 10.30 18.93 14.56
N ASP A 64 10.84 19.42 15.67
CA ASP A 64 10.13 19.47 16.96
C ASP A 64 8.93 20.45 16.88
N ALA A 65 7.74 19.91 16.62
CA ALA A 65 6.49 20.65 16.49
C ALA A 65 5.80 20.95 17.84
N SER A 66 6.49 20.87 18.97
CA SER A 66 5.91 21.17 20.30
C SER A 66 5.68 22.65 20.61
N SER A 67 6.18 23.57 19.77
CA SER A 67 5.99 25.01 19.98
C SER A 67 6.13 25.85 18.70
N SER A 68 5.59 27.07 18.75
CA SER A 68 5.85 28.08 17.72
C SER A 68 7.32 28.51 17.67
N ALA A 69 8.04 28.43 18.80
CA ALA A 69 9.44 28.83 18.89
C ALA A 69 10.38 27.85 18.17
N SER A 70 10.15 26.54 18.28
CA SER A 70 10.93 25.51 17.59
C SER A 70 10.69 25.50 16.08
N LEU A 71 9.43 25.64 15.64
CA LEU A 71 9.10 25.81 14.21
C LEU A 71 9.66 27.12 13.64
N ALA A 72 9.62 28.22 14.41
CA ALA A 72 10.26 29.46 14.00
C ALA A 72 11.80 29.38 13.98
N ALA A 73 12.42 28.62 14.89
CA ALA A 73 13.86 28.35 14.86
C ALA A 73 14.27 27.58 13.60
N TYR A 74 13.42 26.65 13.13
CA TYR A 74 13.62 25.99 11.84
C TYR A 74 13.63 27.00 10.67
N ILE A 75 12.61 27.84 10.52
CA ILE A 75 12.59 28.88 9.47
C ILE A 75 13.79 29.83 9.57
N ASN A 76 14.17 30.24 10.78
CA ASN A 76 15.33 31.10 11.00
C ASN A 76 16.65 30.41 10.59
N SER A 77 16.77 29.09 10.72
CA SER A 77 17.96 28.35 10.26
C SER A 77 18.18 28.47 8.75
N LEU A 78 17.10 28.58 7.97
CA LEU A 78 17.14 28.76 6.52
C LEU A 78 17.78 30.09 6.09
N THR A 79 17.86 31.09 6.99
CA THR A 79 18.57 32.36 6.70
C THR A 79 20.07 32.15 6.46
N TYR A 80 20.65 31.12 7.07
CA TYR A 80 22.06 30.74 6.90
C TYR A 80 22.28 29.75 5.75
N ALA A 81 21.20 29.25 5.13
CA ALA A 81 21.25 28.25 4.07
C ALA A 81 21.19 28.84 2.64
N ILE A 82 20.95 30.15 2.48
CA ILE A 82 21.00 30.81 1.16
C ILE A 82 22.45 30.90 0.67
N GLU A 83 22.68 30.64 -0.62
CA GLU A 83 24.00 30.85 -1.22
C GLU A 83 24.41 32.32 -1.24
N ASP A 84 25.31 32.73 -0.35
CA ASP A 84 25.97 34.03 -0.44
C ASP A 84 27.09 33.99 -1.49
N ASN A 85 26.72 34.16 -2.76
CA ASN A 85 27.62 34.17 -3.92
C ASN A 85 28.46 35.48 -4.00
N SER A 86 28.90 35.98 -2.85
CA SER A 86 29.74 37.16 -2.68
C SER A 86 31.22 36.82 -2.92
N ALA A 87 31.57 36.62 -4.19
CA ALA A 87 32.96 36.76 -4.63
C ALA A 87 33.50 38.12 -4.17
N TRP A 88 34.73 38.16 -3.65
CA TRP A 88 35.35 39.28 -2.90
C TRP A 88 35.21 40.69 -3.49
N PHE A 89 35.01 40.82 -4.81
CA PHE A 89 34.83 42.10 -5.52
C PHE A 89 33.36 42.49 -5.78
N SER A 90 32.37 41.65 -5.46
CA SER A 90 30.94 41.87 -5.73
C SER A 90 30.15 42.15 -4.45
N LYS A 91 29.97 43.44 -4.12
CA LYS A 91 28.96 43.90 -3.14
C LYS A 91 27.56 43.96 -3.80
N GLY A 92 27.13 42.87 -4.41
CA GLY A 92 25.96 42.81 -5.29
C GLY A 92 24.93 41.76 -4.90
N ASN A 93 23.79 42.22 -4.37
CA ASN A 93 22.51 41.48 -4.26
C ASN A 93 22.57 40.08 -3.64
N SER A 94 22.88 39.99 -2.34
CA SER A 94 22.49 38.81 -1.57
C SER A 94 20.97 38.74 -1.42
N TRP A 95 20.37 37.62 -1.83
CA TRP A 95 19.00 37.28 -1.48
C TRP A 95 18.90 36.97 0.03
N LYS A 96 17.74 37.25 0.62
CA LYS A 96 17.48 36.99 2.05
C LYS A 96 16.07 36.45 2.26
N VAL A 97 15.89 35.53 3.20
CA VAL A 97 14.55 35.15 3.68
C VAL A 97 13.94 36.36 4.39
N LYS A 98 12.81 36.82 3.88
CA LYS A 98 12.05 37.99 4.35
C LYS A 98 10.96 37.58 5.35
N ASN A 99 10.31 36.46 5.06
CA ASN A 99 9.35 35.78 5.92
C ASN A 99 9.24 34.30 5.50
N GLY A 100 8.49 33.51 6.26
CA GLY A 100 8.09 32.16 5.90
C GLY A 100 6.90 31.70 6.73
N CYS A 101 6.33 30.54 6.36
CA CYS A 101 5.22 29.91 7.06
C CYS A 101 5.48 28.41 7.19
N TYR A 102 5.45 27.89 8.42
CA TYR A 102 5.54 26.44 8.69
C TYR A 102 4.14 25.91 8.96
N CYS A 103 3.69 24.88 8.23
CA CYS A 103 2.37 24.27 8.39
C CYS A 103 2.52 22.82 8.85
N CYS A 104 1.90 22.45 9.97
CA CYS A 104 1.95 21.13 10.57
C CYS A 104 0.53 20.65 10.89
N PHE A 105 0.13 19.48 10.37
CA PHE A 105 -1.23 18.97 10.55
C PHE A 105 -1.40 18.28 11.91
N ASN A 106 -2.49 18.59 12.61
CA ASN A 106 -2.96 17.91 13.81
C ASN A 106 -4.02 16.88 13.38
N ALA A 107 -3.75 15.59 13.56
CA ALA A 107 -4.67 14.52 13.19
C ALA A 107 -5.80 14.30 14.22
N PHE A 108 -5.61 14.67 15.49
CA PHE A 108 -6.61 14.50 16.56
C PHE A 108 -7.76 15.50 16.40
N SER A 109 -7.45 16.80 16.36
CA SER A 109 -8.45 17.88 16.17
C SER A 109 -8.72 18.20 14.69
N ARG A 110 -7.97 17.61 13.75
CA ARG A 110 -8.07 17.82 12.30
C ARG A 110 -7.98 19.30 11.90
N VAL A 111 -6.91 19.95 12.36
CA VAL A 111 -6.56 21.35 12.07
C VAL A 111 -5.12 21.46 11.58
N ASP A 112 -4.80 22.51 10.82
CA ASP A 112 -3.45 22.80 10.33
C ASP A 112 -2.84 23.94 11.16
N ILE A 113 -1.88 23.61 12.03
CA ILE A 113 -1.15 24.61 12.82
C ILE A 113 -0.15 25.32 11.91
N ARG A 114 -0.23 26.65 11.87
CA ARG A 114 0.63 27.51 11.06
C ARG A 114 1.41 28.49 11.93
N VAL A 115 2.68 28.67 11.57
CA VAL A 115 3.61 29.62 12.20
C VAL A 115 4.16 30.56 11.14
N ASP A 116 3.59 31.76 11.05
CA ASP A 116 4.13 32.83 10.20
C ASP A 116 5.34 33.46 10.92
N VAL A 117 6.49 33.52 10.26
CA VAL A 117 7.72 34.16 10.77
C VAL A 117 8.10 35.32 9.88
N LYS A 118 8.39 36.49 10.48
CA LYS A 118 8.92 37.68 9.79
C LYS A 118 10.35 37.93 10.24
N ILE A 119 11.21 38.38 9.33
CA ILE A 119 12.64 38.50 9.57
C ILE A 119 13.11 39.93 9.24
N PRO A 120 13.78 40.64 10.17
CA PRO A 120 14.11 40.26 11.55
C PRO A 120 12.99 40.62 12.55
N GLY A 121 12.19 39.64 12.98
CA GLY A 121 11.29 39.75 14.13
C GLY A 121 9.81 39.63 13.81
N GLY A 122 9.09 38.92 14.68
CA GLY A 122 7.66 38.63 14.58
C GLY A 122 7.39 37.15 14.29
N VAL A 123 6.75 36.47 15.24
CA VAL A 123 6.25 35.10 15.08
C VAL A 123 4.76 35.12 15.42
N ASN A 124 3.92 34.57 14.55
CA ASN A 124 2.47 34.52 14.70
C ASN A 124 1.99 33.08 14.51
N ALA A 125 1.35 32.51 15.52
CA ALA A 125 0.89 31.13 15.52
C ALA A 125 -0.63 31.03 15.63
N TYR A 126 -1.23 30.18 14.81
CA TYR A 126 -2.68 29.97 14.70
C TYR A 126 -2.96 28.58 14.13
N ALA A 127 -4.17 28.06 14.33
CA ALA A 127 -4.67 26.90 13.60
C ALA A 127 -5.54 27.36 12.42
N ILE A 128 -5.69 26.50 11.41
CA ILE A 128 -6.75 26.60 10.40
C ILE A 128 -7.62 25.33 10.47
N ASP A 129 -8.94 25.49 10.52
CA ASP A 129 -9.89 24.37 10.50
C ASP A 129 -10.12 23.80 9.08
N LEU A 130 -10.90 22.71 8.98
CA LEU A 130 -11.26 22.09 7.70
C LEU A 130 -12.11 22.99 6.77
N ARG A 131 -12.52 24.19 7.22
CA ARG A 131 -13.31 25.17 6.48
C ARG A 131 -12.48 26.41 6.10
N GLY A 132 -11.21 26.48 6.48
CA GLY A 132 -10.32 27.62 6.22
C GLY A 132 -10.39 28.73 7.27
N GLU A 133 -11.13 28.55 8.37
CA GLU A 133 -11.26 29.55 9.43
C GLU A 133 -10.08 29.47 10.42
N ARG A 134 -9.62 30.64 10.88
CA ARG A 134 -8.47 30.74 11.79
C ARG A 134 -8.89 30.57 13.25
N LEU A 135 -8.19 29.70 13.96
CA LEU A 135 -8.38 29.41 15.40
C LEU A 135 -7.11 29.78 16.19
N GLU A 136 -7.26 29.98 17.50
CA GLU A 136 -6.12 30.18 18.41
C GLU A 136 -5.32 28.87 18.56
N ALA A 137 -3.99 28.95 18.47
CA ALA A 137 -3.10 27.80 18.66
C ALA A 137 -2.90 27.48 20.15
N THR A 138 -3.90 26.87 20.78
CA THR A 138 -3.90 26.51 22.21
C THR A 138 -2.84 25.46 22.56
N GLN A 139 -2.49 25.36 23.85
CA GLN A 139 -1.50 24.39 24.34
C GLN A 139 -1.91 22.93 24.07
N GLU A 140 -3.20 22.63 24.06
CA GLU A 140 -3.73 21.31 23.72
C GLU A 140 -3.50 20.98 22.24
N LEU A 141 -3.80 21.92 21.34
CA LEU A 141 -3.53 21.77 19.92
C LEU A 141 -2.03 21.59 19.64
N TRP A 142 -1.15 22.32 20.35
CA TRP A 142 0.30 22.13 20.24
C TRP A 142 0.76 20.72 20.64
N GLN A 143 0.18 20.16 21.71
CA GLN A 143 0.52 18.82 22.17
C GLN A 143 0.04 17.73 21.19
N GLU A 144 -1.17 17.90 20.63
CA GLU A 144 -1.71 17.03 19.58
C GLU A 144 -0.94 17.12 18.26
N THR A 145 -0.53 18.33 17.85
CA THR A 145 0.32 18.57 16.67
C THR A 145 1.69 17.92 16.83
N TYR A 146 2.33 18.07 17.99
CA TYR A 146 3.61 17.43 18.30
C TYR A 146 3.56 15.92 18.13
N VAL A 147 2.55 15.26 18.71
CA VAL A 147 2.37 13.81 18.55
C VAL A 147 2.01 13.45 17.11
N SER A 148 1.16 14.22 16.43
CA SER A 148 0.81 13.99 15.01
C SER A 148 2.04 14.02 14.09
N ALA A 149 2.93 15.00 14.28
CA ALA A 149 4.18 15.13 13.53
C ALA A 149 5.13 13.96 13.78
N LEU A 150 5.32 13.57 15.05
CA LEU A 150 6.13 12.41 15.42
C LEU A 150 5.58 11.12 14.82
N LEU A 151 4.26 10.90 14.87
CA LEU A 151 3.63 9.71 14.28
C LEU A 151 3.82 9.65 12.76
N ARG A 152 3.67 10.77 12.04
CA ARG A 152 3.98 10.84 10.59
C ARG A 152 5.42 10.45 10.30
N SER A 153 6.40 11.04 11.01
CA SER A 153 7.82 10.71 10.83
C SER A 153 8.16 9.26 11.18
N ILE A 154 7.60 8.74 12.27
CA ILE A 154 7.88 7.39 12.76
C ILE A 154 7.27 6.34 11.85
N LEU A 155 5.99 6.45 11.49
CA LEU A 155 5.30 5.43 10.71
C LEU A 155 5.72 5.45 9.24
N TYR A 156 5.73 6.63 8.61
CA TYR A 156 6.00 6.81 7.18
C TYR A 156 7.49 7.03 6.83
N SER A 157 8.40 6.60 7.72
CA SER A 157 9.85 6.72 7.54
C SER A 157 10.33 6.06 6.23
N ASP A 158 10.00 4.77 6.07
CA ASP A 158 10.39 3.91 4.95
C ASP A 158 9.21 3.57 3.99
N ASP A 159 8.05 4.25 4.08
CA ASP A 159 6.89 3.93 3.20
C ASP A 159 7.18 4.35 1.74
N PRO A 160 7.25 3.42 0.78
CA PRO A 160 7.60 3.73 -0.61
C PRO A 160 6.46 4.45 -1.37
N ASN A 161 5.24 4.47 -0.82
CA ASN A 161 4.12 5.22 -1.38
C ASN A 161 4.10 6.68 -0.88
N TYR A 162 4.96 7.03 0.10
CA TYR A 162 5.00 8.34 0.76
C TYR A 162 6.19 9.19 0.27
N TRP A 163 6.26 9.34 -1.06
CA TRP A 163 7.30 10.09 -1.78
C TRP A 163 6.74 11.39 -2.37
N LEU A 164 7.51 12.48 -2.28
CA LEU A 164 7.22 13.79 -2.86
C LEU A 164 8.55 14.47 -3.26
N ASP A 165 8.53 15.28 -4.32
CA ASP A 165 9.64 16.16 -4.67
C ASP A 165 9.97 17.13 -3.52
N ALA A 166 11.27 17.39 -3.33
CA ALA A 166 11.79 18.27 -2.26
C ALA A 166 11.30 17.92 -0.83
N TYR A 167 11.17 16.64 -0.52
CA TYR A 167 10.80 16.16 0.82
C TYR A 167 12.03 15.81 1.68
N ARG A 168 12.31 16.62 2.70
CA ARG A 168 13.41 16.44 3.65
C ARG A 168 12.94 15.67 4.90
N LYS A 169 13.59 14.56 5.27
CA LYS A 169 13.26 13.82 6.51
C LYS A 169 14.39 13.98 7.53
N LEU A 170 14.08 14.51 8.72
CA LEU A 170 15.02 14.66 9.85
C LEU A 170 14.72 13.65 10.96
N ASP A 171 15.68 13.42 11.87
CA ASP A 171 15.47 12.60 13.06
C ASP A 171 14.39 13.18 14.00
N PRO A 172 13.24 12.52 14.19
CA PRO A 172 12.12 13.05 14.97
C PRO A 172 12.38 13.07 16.49
N ILE A 173 13.26 12.18 16.98
CA ILE A 173 13.61 12.08 18.40
C ILE A 173 15.13 11.93 18.53
N THR A 174 15.80 13.02 18.92
CA THR A 174 17.27 13.15 18.91
C THR A 174 17.93 12.96 20.28
N SER A 175 17.15 12.82 21.37
CA SER A 175 17.68 12.59 22.71
C SER A 175 16.75 11.74 23.58
N PRO A 176 17.26 11.04 24.62
CA PRO A 176 16.43 10.34 25.60
C PRO A 176 15.42 11.25 26.33
N ASP A 177 15.75 12.52 26.58
CA ASP A 177 14.79 13.48 27.14
C ASP A 177 13.62 13.75 26.17
N SER A 178 13.89 13.71 24.86
CA SER A 178 12.85 13.85 23.82
C SER A 178 12.00 12.59 23.68
N GLU A 179 12.56 11.41 23.92
CA GLU A 179 11.82 10.15 24.04
C GLU A 179 10.87 10.17 25.26
N ILE A 180 11.34 10.70 26.40
CA ILE A 180 10.51 10.92 27.60
C ILE A 180 9.39 11.93 27.31
N ARG A 181 9.67 13.06 26.61
CA ARG A 181 8.64 14.03 26.19
C ARG A 181 7.59 13.39 25.27
N PHE A 182 8.01 12.56 24.32
CA PHE A 182 7.09 11.82 23.44
C PHE A 182 6.18 10.88 24.25
N LEU A 183 6.74 10.06 25.15
CA LEU A 183 5.97 9.15 26.00
C LEU A 183 4.97 9.90 26.93
N GLN A 184 5.37 11.04 27.49
CA GLN A 184 4.47 11.89 28.31
C GLN A 184 3.32 12.48 27.48
N ALA A 185 3.61 12.96 26.27
CA ALA A 185 2.59 13.50 25.38
C ALA A 185 1.63 12.40 24.87
N ALA A 186 2.17 11.21 24.57
CA ALA A 186 1.42 10.02 24.19
C ALA A 186 0.52 9.50 25.31
N GLU A 187 0.97 9.49 26.57
CA GLU A 187 0.15 9.10 27.73
C GLU A 187 -1.10 10.00 27.86
N ALA A 188 -0.89 11.32 27.80
CA ALA A 188 -1.97 12.30 27.95
C ALA A 188 -3.00 12.26 26.81
N LEU A 189 -2.57 11.88 25.59
CA LEU A 189 -3.44 11.73 24.42
C LEU A 189 -3.92 10.29 24.19
N PHE A 190 -3.58 9.34 25.06
CA PHE A 190 -3.79 7.91 24.78
C PHE A 190 -5.25 7.53 24.53
N MET A 191 -6.17 8.05 25.34
CA MET A 191 -7.62 7.80 25.19
C MET A 191 -8.23 8.52 23.97
N LYS A 192 -7.49 9.45 23.35
CA LYS A 192 -7.78 10.06 22.04
C LYS A 192 -7.10 9.31 20.87
N GLY A 193 -6.27 8.29 21.13
CA GLY A 193 -5.42 7.64 20.11
C GLY A 193 -6.17 7.07 18.91
N TRP A 194 -7.42 6.64 19.08
CA TRP A 194 -8.29 6.18 17.99
C TRP A 194 -8.65 7.29 16.99
N GLN A 195 -8.57 8.57 17.37
CA GLN A 195 -8.93 9.71 16.52
C GLN A 195 -7.95 9.94 15.37
N VAL A 196 -6.70 9.46 15.48
CA VAL A 196 -5.67 9.64 14.45
C VAL A 196 -5.66 8.54 13.37
N GLY A 197 -6.65 7.63 13.39
CA GLY A 197 -6.76 6.52 12.46
C GLY A 197 -5.97 5.27 12.86
N SER A 198 -5.92 4.30 11.95
CA SER A 198 -5.33 2.96 12.12
C SER A 198 -4.77 2.46 10.78
N ASP A 199 -3.95 1.41 10.83
CA ASP A 199 -3.40 0.81 9.60
C ASP A 199 -4.52 0.22 8.69
N PRO A 200 -4.34 0.18 7.35
CA PRO A 200 -5.41 -0.14 6.38
C PRO A 200 -6.05 -1.54 6.51
N GLU A 201 -5.45 -2.43 7.29
CA GLU A 201 -5.94 -3.77 7.64
C GLU A 201 -6.92 -3.79 8.82
N ILE A 202 -7.04 -2.68 9.56
CA ILE A 202 -7.94 -2.50 10.72
C ILE A 202 -9.18 -1.73 10.27
N GLN A 203 -10.37 -2.30 10.50
CA GLN A 203 -11.62 -1.65 10.07
C GLN A 203 -12.00 -0.47 10.98
N VAL A 204 -11.87 -0.66 12.29
CA VAL A 204 -12.23 0.33 13.30
C VAL A 204 -11.05 0.60 14.22
N ALA A 205 -10.57 1.85 14.23
CA ALA A 205 -9.54 2.27 15.16
C ALA A 205 -10.04 2.15 16.62
N THR A 206 -9.33 1.39 17.45
CA THR A 206 -9.66 1.19 18.87
C THR A 206 -8.64 1.87 19.79
N VAL A 207 -8.81 1.78 21.10
CA VAL A 207 -7.83 2.31 22.07
C VAL A 207 -6.46 1.59 21.95
N VAL A 208 -6.44 0.33 21.48
CA VAL A 208 -5.22 -0.46 21.29
C VAL A 208 -4.77 -0.61 19.83
N SER A 209 -5.69 -0.49 18.87
CA SER A 209 -5.44 -0.64 17.42
C SER A 209 -5.57 0.73 16.73
N ASN A 210 -4.53 1.57 16.79
CA ASN A 210 -4.52 2.89 16.17
C ASN A 210 -3.08 3.35 15.84
N HIS A 211 -2.92 4.46 15.11
CA HIS A 211 -1.61 4.95 14.73
C HIS A 211 -0.75 5.44 15.91
N LEU A 212 -1.33 5.88 17.04
CA LEU A 212 -0.55 6.22 18.24
C LEU A 212 0.11 4.96 18.84
N THR A 213 -0.64 3.88 19.02
CA THR A 213 -0.12 2.61 19.55
C THR A 213 0.81 1.91 18.57
N ALA A 214 0.50 1.96 17.26
CA ALA A 214 1.37 1.47 16.20
C ALA A 214 2.70 2.24 16.15
N GLY A 215 2.68 3.57 16.26
CA GLY A 215 3.90 4.41 16.27
C GLY A 215 4.79 4.13 17.48
N ILE A 216 4.21 3.98 18.68
CA ILE A 216 4.94 3.56 19.89
C ILE A 216 5.55 2.17 19.69
N MET A 217 4.75 1.18 19.26
CA MET A 217 5.23 -0.19 19.06
C MET A 217 6.28 -0.30 17.96
N LYS A 218 6.21 0.51 16.89
CA LYS A 218 7.25 0.61 15.88
C LYS A 218 8.53 1.19 16.47
N TYR A 219 8.49 2.41 17.03
CA TYR A 219 9.67 3.12 17.52
C TYR A 219 10.43 2.40 18.65
N PHE A 220 9.74 1.67 19.52
CA PHE A 220 10.40 0.87 20.57
C PHE A 220 10.71 -0.56 20.12
N GLY A 221 9.88 -1.17 19.27
CA GLY A 221 10.06 -2.54 18.82
C GLY A 221 11.14 -2.71 17.74
N ASP A 222 11.21 -1.78 16.77
CA ASP A 222 12.24 -1.76 15.72
C ASP A 222 13.66 -1.46 16.28
N SER A 223 13.78 -1.11 17.57
CA SER A 223 15.06 -0.96 18.27
C SER A 223 15.25 -1.96 19.42
N GLY A 224 14.35 -2.93 19.60
CA GLY A 224 14.39 -3.93 20.68
C GLY A 224 14.16 -3.36 22.10
N ARG A 225 14.11 -2.03 22.26
CA ARG A 225 13.99 -1.34 23.55
C ARG A 225 12.53 -1.28 24.00
N TYR A 226 11.93 -2.44 24.26
CA TYR A 226 10.51 -2.54 24.65
C TYR A 226 10.19 -1.97 26.05
N GLN A 227 11.19 -1.78 26.93
CA GLN A 227 10.99 -1.34 28.32
C GLN A 227 10.21 -0.01 28.49
N PRO A 228 10.48 1.09 27.74
CA PRO A 228 9.74 2.34 27.92
C PRO A 228 8.28 2.22 27.47
N ALA A 229 8.01 1.42 26.43
CA ALA A 229 6.65 1.08 26.00
C ALA A 229 5.93 0.22 27.06
N ALA A 230 6.59 -0.79 27.63
CA ALA A 230 6.05 -1.58 28.73
C ALA A 230 5.68 -0.69 29.93
N ASN A 231 6.57 0.20 30.37
CA ASN A 231 6.32 1.14 31.48
C ASN A 231 5.09 2.03 31.23
N LEU A 232 4.90 2.51 29.99
CA LEU A 232 3.73 3.29 29.59
C LEU A 232 2.45 2.43 29.66
N PHE A 233 2.49 1.22 29.07
CA PHE A 233 1.32 0.35 29.03
C PHE A 233 0.95 -0.24 30.40
N GLU A 234 1.90 -0.51 31.30
CA GLU A 234 1.61 -0.86 32.71
C GLU A 234 0.77 0.23 33.38
N LYS A 235 1.21 1.49 33.28
CA LYS A 235 0.53 2.64 33.89
C LYS A 235 -0.90 2.79 33.39
N ILE A 236 -1.12 2.62 32.08
CA ILE A 236 -2.42 2.78 31.44
C ILE A 236 -3.33 1.55 31.66
N ALA A 237 -2.78 0.33 31.66
CA ALA A 237 -3.53 -0.91 31.88
C ALA A 237 -4.18 -1.00 33.27
N THR A 238 -3.73 -0.19 34.25
CA THR A 238 -4.44 -0.01 35.54
C THR A 238 -5.82 0.63 35.41
N ARG A 239 -6.13 1.26 34.28
CA ARG A 239 -7.38 1.97 33.99
C ARG A 239 -8.12 1.40 32.78
N GLU A 240 -7.38 0.94 31.77
CA GLU A 240 -7.91 0.38 30.53
C GLU A 240 -7.42 -1.05 30.31
N PRO A 241 -8.19 -2.09 30.72
CA PRO A 241 -7.78 -3.49 30.62
C PRO A 241 -7.46 -3.99 29.21
N GLU A 242 -7.96 -3.36 28.13
CA GLU A 242 -7.59 -3.77 26.76
C GLU A 242 -6.10 -3.57 26.46
N VAL A 243 -5.46 -2.55 27.07
CA VAL A 243 -4.03 -2.22 26.90
C VAL A 243 -3.11 -3.34 27.39
N ALA A 244 -3.62 -4.31 28.16
CA ALA A 244 -2.92 -5.54 28.50
C ALA A 244 -2.41 -6.32 27.27
N SER A 245 -3.07 -6.18 26.10
CA SER A 245 -2.62 -6.78 24.84
C SER A 245 -1.32 -6.15 24.31
N LEU A 246 -1.14 -4.84 24.47
CA LEU A 246 0.08 -4.11 24.13
C LEU A 246 1.19 -4.39 25.16
N LEU A 247 0.86 -4.33 26.45
CA LEU A 247 1.78 -4.65 27.54
C LEU A 247 2.36 -6.06 27.42
N ALA A 248 1.51 -7.05 27.11
CA ALA A 248 1.97 -8.43 26.91
C ALA A 248 2.93 -8.55 25.71
N ARG A 249 2.66 -7.84 24.60
CA ARG A 249 3.57 -7.78 23.45
C ARG A 249 4.91 -7.13 23.81
N SER A 250 4.91 -6.04 24.60
CA SER A 250 6.14 -5.44 25.09
C SER A 250 6.94 -6.40 25.99
N TYR A 251 6.31 -7.10 26.93
CA TYR A 251 7.00 -8.08 27.76
C TYR A 251 7.54 -9.28 26.98
N ILE A 252 6.83 -9.76 25.94
CA ILE A 252 7.37 -10.78 25.02
C ILE A 252 8.62 -10.25 24.30
N GLY A 253 8.59 -9.00 23.82
CA GLY A 253 9.74 -8.32 23.24
C GLY A 253 10.93 -8.11 24.19
N MET A 254 10.69 -8.08 25.50
CA MET A 254 11.72 -8.06 26.56
C MET A 254 12.23 -9.46 26.94
N ASN A 255 11.78 -10.53 26.28
CA ASN A 255 11.95 -11.93 26.66
C ASN A 255 11.35 -12.30 28.05
N GLU A 256 10.51 -11.44 28.64
CA GLU A 256 9.84 -11.66 29.93
C GLU A 256 8.49 -12.41 29.77
N GLU A 257 8.50 -13.49 28.98
CA GLU A 257 7.29 -14.25 28.60
C GLU A 257 6.43 -14.69 29.79
N VAL A 258 7.05 -15.01 30.93
CA VAL A 258 6.33 -15.42 32.15
C VAL A 258 5.44 -14.29 32.68
N LYS A 259 5.90 -13.03 32.64
CA LYS A 259 5.08 -11.86 32.99
C LYS A 259 3.98 -11.65 31.96
N ALA A 260 4.30 -11.75 30.67
CA ALA A 260 3.32 -11.63 29.60
C ALA A 260 2.17 -12.64 29.76
N VAL A 261 2.48 -13.91 30.04
CA VAL A 261 1.48 -14.96 30.32
C VAL A 261 0.64 -14.64 31.56
N GLN A 262 1.24 -14.15 32.64
CA GLN A 262 0.51 -13.76 33.86
C GLN A 262 -0.44 -12.59 33.60
N ILE A 263 0.01 -11.55 32.89
CA ILE A 263 -0.81 -10.41 32.47
C ILE A 263 -1.97 -10.88 31.59
N MET A 264 -1.69 -11.63 30.51
CA MET A 264 -2.73 -12.15 29.62
C MET A 264 -3.74 -13.04 30.34
N ALA A 265 -3.28 -13.93 31.22
CA ALA A 265 -4.13 -14.86 31.98
C ALA A 265 -4.88 -14.20 33.14
N SER A 266 -4.57 -12.95 33.51
CA SER A 266 -5.37 -12.14 34.44
C SER A 266 -6.39 -11.28 33.70
N SER A 267 -5.95 -10.57 32.65
CA SER A 267 -6.78 -9.63 31.89
C SER A 267 -7.89 -10.32 31.08
N ILE A 268 -7.65 -11.52 30.52
CA ILE A 268 -8.67 -12.25 29.74
C ILE A 268 -9.90 -12.65 30.58
N ARG A 269 -9.81 -12.61 31.91
CA ARG A 269 -10.96 -12.82 32.82
C ARG A 269 -11.84 -11.57 32.99
N GLN A 270 -11.30 -10.41 32.64
CA GLN A 270 -11.98 -9.11 32.68
C GLN A 270 -12.50 -8.74 31.28
N THR A 271 -11.68 -8.95 30.24
CA THR A 271 -11.99 -8.66 28.84
C THR A 271 -11.94 -9.92 27.95
N PRO A 272 -12.82 -10.93 28.19
CA PRO A 272 -12.81 -12.20 27.44
C PRO A 272 -13.13 -12.07 25.94
N SER A 273 -13.67 -10.91 25.53
CA SER A 273 -13.94 -10.53 24.13
C SER A 273 -12.78 -9.80 23.44
N SER A 274 -11.66 -9.55 24.13
CA SER A 274 -10.52 -8.82 23.54
C SER A 274 -9.78 -9.68 22.51
N TYR A 275 -10.11 -9.50 21.23
CA TYR A 275 -9.45 -10.22 20.13
C TYR A 275 -7.94 -9.94 20.07
N THR A 276 -7.50 -8.72 20.41
CA THR A 276 -6.07 -8.36 20.48
C THR A 276 -5.32 -9.09 21.59
N LEU A 277 -5.97 -9.35 22.74
CA LEU A 277 -5.39 -10.16 23.81
C LEU A 277 -5.34 -11.65 23.44
N LEU A 278 -6.36 -12.14 22.72
CA LEU A 278 -6.37 -13.49 22.16
C LEU A 278 -5.29 -13.65 21.07
N HIS A 279 -5.02 -12.63 20.25
CA HIS A 279 -3.91 -12.62 19.28
C HIS A 279 -2.55 -12.68 19.98
N ALA A 280 -2.33 -11.90 21.05
CA ALA A 280 -1.08 -11.94 21.82
C ALA A 280 -0.83 -13.33 22.45
N GLN A 281 -1.87 -13.99 22.95
CA GLN A 281 -1.78 -15.39 23.44
C GLN A 281 -1.54 -16.38 22.28
N CYS A 282 -2.21 -16.17 21.14
CA CYS A 282 -2.10 -17.01 19.95
C CYS A 282 -0.67 -16.99 19.39
N ASP A 283 -0.10 -15.81 19.13
CA ASP A 283 1.25 -15.68 18.57
C ASP A 283 2.34 -16.19 19.54
N LEU A 284 2.14 -16.07 20.86
CA LEU A 284 3.01 -16.72 21.84
C LEU A 284 2.90 -18.26 21.81
N LEU A 285 1.71 -18.83 21.59
CA LEU A 285 1.56 -20.28 21.44
C LEU A 285 2.19 -20.78 20.13
N ARG A 286 2.07 -20.02 19.04
CA ARG A 286 2.73 -20.31 17.75
C ARG A 286 4.25 -20.29 17.87
N SER A 287 4.84 -19.32 18.57
CA SER A 287 6.31 -19.27 18.79
C SER A 287 6.83 -20.43 19.65
N LYS A 288 5.95 -21.13 20.40
CA LYS A 288 6.24 -22.41 21.09
C LYS A 288 5.76 -23.66 20.33
N GLY A 289 5.38 -23.53 19.06
CA GLY A 289 4.91 -24.64 18.21
C GLY A 289 3.57 -25.26 18.62
N ARG A 290 2.79 -24.61 19.51
CA ARG A 290 1.50 -25.11 20.03
C ARG A 290 0.34 -24.70 19.12
N ASN A 291 0.46 -25.06 17.85
CA ASN A 291 -0.44 -24.63 16.76
C ASN A 291 -1.88 -25.13 16.99
N ASP A 292 -2.04 -26.32 17.60
CA ASP A 292 -3.33 -26.90 18.00
C ASP A 292 -4.13 -25.97 18.95
N SER A 293 -3.40 -25.22 19.77
CA SER A 293 -3.90 -24.38 20.84
C SER A 293 -4.07 -22.95 20.34
N ALA A 294 -3.15 -22.50 19.46
CA ALA A 294 -3.25 -21.24 18.73
C ALA A 294 -4.52 -21.16 17.88
N VAL A 295 -4.85 -22.19 17.07
CA VAL A 295 -6.09 -22.24 16.27
C VAL A 295 -7.35 -22.04 17.13
N LYS A 296 -7.38 -22.60 18.34
CA LYS A 296 -8.55 -22.48 19.25
C LYS A 296 -8.73 -21.02 19.71
N LEU A 297 -7.63 -20.32 20.02
CA LEU A 297 -7.65 -18.90 20.37
C LEU A 297 -7.94 -17.98 19.17
N ALA A 298 -7.37 -18.28 18.00
CA ALA A 298 -7.65 -17.53 16.77
C ALA A 298 -9.12 -17.66 16.33
N ARG A 299 -9.71 -18.85 16.48
CA ARG A 299 -11.16 -19.07 16.26
C ARG A 299 -11.99 -18.28 17.28
N GLN A 300 -11.56 -18.21 18.54
CA GLN A 300 -12.22 -17.36 19.53
C GLN A 300 -12.10 -15.87 19.16
N ALA A 301 -10.94 -15.41 18.68
CA ALA A 301 -10.73 -14.03 18.24
C ALA A 301 -11.67 -13.64 17.07
N VAL A 302 -11.81 -14.53 16.07
CA VAL A 302 -12.80 -14.38 14.99
C VAL A 302 -14.23 -14.32 15.54
N ASN A 303 -14.59 -15.19 16.50
CA ASN A 303 -15.92 -15.13 17.13
C ASN A 303 -16.16 -13.83 17.93
N CYS A 304 -15.11 -13.15 18.40
CA CYS A 304 -15.20 -11.91 19.15
C CYS A 304 -15.27 -10.65 18.24
N ALA A 305 -14.58 -10.67 17.10
CA ALA A 305 -14.55 -9.55 16.15
C ALA A 305 -14.64 -10.05 14.69
N PRO A 306 -15.77 -10.66 14.27
CA PRO A 306 -15.89 -11.31 12.95
C PRO A 306 -15.89 -10.32 11.77
N SER A 307 -16.01 -9.01 12.03
CA SER A 307 -15.87 -7.97 11.01
C SER A 307 -14.42 -7.55 10.75
N GLU A 308 -13.46 -7.88 11.62
CA GLU A 308 -12.07 -7.43 11.52
C GLU A 308 -11.21 -8.42 10.73
N PHE A 309 -10.66 -7.97 9.60
CA PHE A 309 -9.83 -8.78 8.68
C PHE A 309 -8.69 -9.50 9.41
N VAL A 310 -8.00 -8.80 10.31
CA VAL A 310 -6.85 -9.33 11.06
C VAL A 310 -7.16 -10.57 11.90
N THR A 311 -8.42 -10.81 12.28
CA THR A 311 -8.80 -12.04 13.01
C THR A 311 -8.85 -13.26 12.09
N TRP A 312 -9.44 -13.10 10.90
CA TRP A 312 -9.52 -14.13 9.88
C TRP A 312 -8.16 -14.41 9.25
N GLU A 313 -7.33 -13.38 9.06
CA GLU A 313 -5.91 -13.53 8.74
C GLU A 313 -5.22 -14.40 9.79
N LYS A 314 -5.30 -14.05 11.08
CA LYS A 314 -4.64 -14.79 12.16
C LYS A 314 -5.09 -16.25 12.22
N LEU A 315 -6.39 -16.52 12.02
CA LEU A 315 -6.91 -17.89 11.96
C LEU A 315 -6.40 -18.65 10.71
N THR A 316 -6.35 -17.99 9.56
CA THR A 316 -5.79 -18.57 8.32
C THR A 316 -4.31 -18.90 8.48
N GLU A 317 -3.52 -18.00 9.08
CA GLU A 317 -2.12 -18.28 9.42
C GLU A 317 -1.98 -19.55 10.29
N CYS A 318 -2.84 -19.71 11.29
CA CYS A 318 -2.80 -20.85 12.21
C CYS A 318 -3.21 -22.19 11.54
N TRP A 319 -4.12 -22.16 10.56
CA TRP A 319 -4.44 -23.35 9.76
C TRP A 319 -3.31 -23.75 8.83
N ILE A 320 -2.65 -22.78 8.20
CA ILE A 320 -1.42 -22.99 7.42
C ILE A 320 -0.34 -23.61 8.32
N ASP A 321 -0.20 -23.13 9.56
CA ASP A 321 0.75 -23.66 10.55
C ASP A 321 0.38 -25.08 11.06
N LEU A 322 -0.87 -25.53 10.89
CA LEU A 322 -1.31 -26.91 11.14
C LEU A 322 -1.29 -27.81 9.89
N ARG A 323 -1.08 -27.26 8.69
CA ARG A 323 -1.26 -27.93 7.38
C ARG A 323 -2.70 -28.35 7.06
N GLU A 324 -3.67 -27.67 7.66
CA GLU A 324 -5.11 -27.87 7.45
C GLU A 324 -5.60 -27.00 6.29
N PHE A 325 -5.11 -27.29 5.08
CA PHE A 325 -5.18 -26.38 3.92
C PHE A 325 -6.61 -26.09 3.43
N GLU A 326 -7.53 -27.07 3.53
CA GLU A 326 -8.96 -26.85 3.27
C GLU A 326 -9.57 -25.83 4.25
N SER A 327 -9.26 -25.97 5.54
CA SER A 327 -9.70 -25.02 6.58
C SER A 327 -9.06 -23.64 6.39
N ALA A 328 -7.81 -23.58 5.92
CA ALA A 328 -7.14 -22.32 5.57
C ALA A 328 -7.85 -21.60 4.41
N LEU A 329 -8.13 -22.27 3.29
CA LEU A 329 -8.85 -21.67 2.16
C LEU A 329 -10.28 -21.24 2.54
N LEU A 330 -11.02 -22.08 3.26
CA LEU A 330 -12.37 -21.75 3.74
C LEU A 330 -12.38 -20.55 4.70
N THR A 331 -11.33 -20.39 5.51
CA THR A 331 -11.15 -19.22 6.39
C THR A 331 -10.79 -17.98 5.57
N LEU A 332 -9.87 -18.10 4.61
CA LEU A 332 -9.44 -17.00 3.73
C LEU A 332 -10.62 -16.45 2.90
N ASN A 333 -11.45 -17.32 2.33
CA ASN A 333 -12.67 -16.95 1.60
C ASN A 333 -13.74 -16.31 2.51
N SER A 334 -13.59 -16.40 3.83
CA SER A 334 -14.48 -15.77 4.81
C SER A 334 -13.90 -14.44 5.35
N CYS A 335 -12.72 -14.00 4.89
CA CYS A 335 -12.13 -12.72 5.28
C CYS A 335 -12.99 -11.52 4.82
N PRO A 336 -13.37 -10.59 5.71
CA PRO A 336 -13.96 -9.32 5.31
C PRO A 336 -12.89 -8.42 4.69
N MET A 337 -13.17 -7.90 3.49
CA MET A 337 -12.22 -7.10 2.70
C MET A 337 -12.59 -5.61 2.75
N PHE A 338 -11.60 -4.73 2.93
CA PHE A 338 -11.82 -3.29 3.11
C PHE A 338 -11.17 -2.46 2.00
N THR A 339 -11.88 -1.42 1.54
CA THR A 339 -11.35 -0.41 0.62
C THR A 339 -10.10 0.23 1.18
N PHE A 340 -8.97 0.07 0.49
CA PHE A 340 -7.70 0.68 0.87
C PHE A 340 -7.79 2.21 0.71
N ASN A 341 -7.63 2.91 1.83
CA ASN A 341 -7.38 4.35 1.82
C ASN A 341 -5.89 4.58 1.55
N GLY A 342 -5.57 5.50 0.63
CA GLY A 342 -4.21 5.94 0.40
C GLY A 342 -3.75 6.91 1.48
N ARG A 343 -2.43 6.96 1.75
CA ARG A 343 -1.84 7.91 2.69
C ARG A 343 -2.11 9.35 2.24
N ASP A 344 -2.40 10.22 3.20
CA ASP A 344 -2.62 11.65 2.96
C ASP A 344 -1.39 12.32 2.35
N ALA A 345 -1.52 12.88 1.14
CA ALA A 345 -0.42 13.55 0.44
C ALA A 345 -0.87 14.92 -0.10
N HIS A 346 0.08 15.83 -0.29
CA HIS A 346 -0.20 17.10 -0.97
C HIS A 346 -0.58 16.87 -2.43
N ARG A 347 -1.43 17.75 -2.97
CA ARG A 347 -1.64 17.85 -4.41
C ARG A 347 -0.35 18.41 -5.04
N ASN A 348 0.24 17.66 -5.96
CA ASN A 348 1.40 18.14 -6.73
C ASN A 348 1.01 19.41 -7.51
N LEU A 349 1.78 20.48 -7.31
CA LEU A 349 1.72 21.72 -8.08
C LEU A 349 2.83 21.70 -9.13
N THR A 350 2.66 22.43 -10.23
CA THR A 350 3.71 22.60 -11.25
C THR A 350 4.63 23.76 -10.82
N PRO A 351 5.87 23.51 -10.37
CA PRO A 351 6.74 24.58 -9.90
C PRO A 351 7.27 25.43 -11.06
N ALA A 352 7.50 26.73 -10.82
CA ALA A 352 8.17 27.61 -11.76
C ALA A 352 9.64 27.23 -11.97
N ARG A 353 10.28 26.67 -10.94
CA ARG A 353 11.64 26.11 -10.99
C ARG A 353 11.81 25.06 -9.90
N VAL A 354 12.47 23.95 -10.23
CA VAL A 354 12.91 22.93 -9.28
C VAL A 354 14.36 23.19 -8.89
N HIS A 355 14.69 23.12 -7.60
CA HIS A 355 16.07 23.15 -7.10
C HIS A 355 16.31 21.99 -6.14
N LEU A 356 17.02 20.97 -6.61
CA LEU A 356 17.39 19.78 -5.85
C LEU A 356 18.93 19.74 -5.76
N PRO A 357 19.54 20.33 -4.71
CA PRO A 357 20.99 20.36 -4.57
C PRO A 357 21.50 18.96 -4.23
N PHE A 358 22.49 18.49 -4.99
CA PHE A 358 23.01 17.12 -4.89
C PHE A 358 24.33 17.07 -4.13
N ALA A 359 24.37 16.33 -3.02
CA ALA A 359 25.55 16.17 -2.17
C ALA A 359 26.63 15.30 -2.85
N ARG A 360 27.44 15.91 -3.72
CA ARG A 360 28.46 15.20 -4.55
C ARG A 360 29.32 14.17 -3.79
N PRO A 361 29.85 14.44 -2.56
CA PRO A 361 30.65 13.46 -1.81
C PRO A 361 29.88 12.24 -1.27
N ILE A 362 28.57 12.17 -1.53
CA ILE A 362 27.69 11.02 -1.30
C ILE A 362 27.28 10.44 -2.66
N GLY A 363 27.02 11.31 -3.64
CA GLY A 363 26.66 10.95 -5.01
C GLY A 363 27.72 10.18 -5.79
N GLU A 364 29.02 10.41 -5.53
CA GLU A 364 30.14 9.74 -6.21
C GLU A 364 30.19 8.21 -6.04
N ILE A 365 29.41 7.64 -5.12
CA ILE A 365 29.27 6.18 -4.96
C ILE A 365 27.95 5.61 -5.53
N LEU A 366 27.10 6.45 -6.11
CA LEU A 366 25.88 6.05 -6.80
C LEU A 366 26.09 6.09 -8.33
N PRO A 367 25.26 5.38 -9.12
CA PRO A 367 25.20 5.60 -10.56
C PRO A 367 24.63 6.99 -10.90
N ASP A 368 24.83 7.43 -12.14
CA ASP A 368 24.20 8.65 -12.66
C ASP A 368 22.67 8.49 -12.74
N ARG A 369 21.93 9.58 -12.48
CA ARG A 369 20.46 9.65 -12.63
C ARG A 369 20.06 9.82 -14.11
N VAL A 370 20.46 8.90 -14.96
CA VAL A 370 20.18 8.87 -16.42
C VAL A 370 19.42 7.60 -16.75
N LYS A 371 18.30 7.70 -17.49
CA LYS A 371 17.58 6.51 -17.97
C LYS A 371 18.44 5.75 -18.98
N THR A 372 18.64 4.46 -18.76
CA THR A 372 19.36 3.58 -19.70
C THR A 372 18.43 2.48 -20.27
N GLU A 373 18.98 1.61 -21.11
CA GLU A 373 18.33 0.37 -21.54
C GLU A 373 18.00 -0.55 -20.35
N ASP A 374 18.69 -0.41 -19.20
CA ASP A 374 18.40 -1.16 -17.98
C ASP A 374 17.07 -0.79 -17.32
N ASP A 375 16.53 0.40 -17.59
CA ASP A 375 15.22 0.86 -17.11
C ASP A 375 14.05 0.42 -18.00
N GLU A 376 14.31 -0.45 -18.99
CA GLU A 376 13.28 -1.07 -19.82
C GLU A 376 13.09 -2.53 -19.39
N ALA A 377 11.88 -3.07 -19.58
CA ALA A 377 11.55 -4.44 -19.19
C ALA A 377 10.42 -5.00 -20.05
N ASP A 378 10.31 -6.32 -20.12
CA ASP A 378 9.24 -7.00 -20.85
C ASP A 378 7.84 -6.48 -20.41
N PRO A 379 6.96 -6.08 -21.33
CA PRO A 379 5.59 -5.70 -21.03
C PRO A 379 4.81 -6.73 -20.20
N ALA A 380 5.13 -8.02 -20.26
CA ALA A 380 4.54 -9.06 -19.41
C ALA A 380 4.99 -8.93 -17.93
N LEU A 381 6.26 -8.61 -17.67
CA LEU A 381 6.78 -8.34 -16.33
C LEU A 381 6.19 -7.05 -15.75
N LEU A 382 6.08 -5.99 -16.57
CA LEU A 382 5.48 -4.72 -16.19
C LEU A 382 3.96 -4.78 -15.95
N ARG A 383 3.27 -5.80 -16.49
CA ARG A 383 1.82 -6.02 -16.34
C ARG A 383 1.46 -7.04 -15.26
N LEU A 384 2.42 -7.53 -14.48
CA LEU A 384 2.11 -8.41 -13.33
C LEU A 384 1.13 -7.71 -12.38
N PRO A 385 -0.02 -8.33 -12.02
CA PRO A 385 -1.04 -7.66 -11.23
C PRO A 385 -0.74 -7.65 -9.72
N ALA A 386 0.06 -8.60 -9.21
CA ALA A 386 0.37 -8.70 -7.77
C ALA A 386 1.02 -7.43 -7.16
N PRO A 387 1.99 -6.75 -7.82
CA PRO A 387 2.51 -5.45 -7.39
C PRO A 387 1.47 -4.31 -7.25
N GLY A 388 0.29 -4.45 -7.86
CA GLY A 388 -0.81 -3.49 -7.76
C GLY A 388 -1.67 -3.64 -6.50
N LEU A 389 -1.61 -4.78 -5.81
CA LEU A 389 -2.44 -5.05 -4.63
C LEU A 389 -2.07 -4.16 -3.44
N ARG A 390 -3.06 -3.77 -2.63
CA ARG A 390 -2.91 -2.93 -1.42
C ARG A 390 -3.83 -3.42 -0.30
N GLY A 391 -3.53 -3.01 0.95
CA GLY A 391 -4.34 -3.34 2.13
C GLY A 391 -4.66 -4.82 2.29
N THR A 392 -5.90 -5.10 2.69
CA THR A 392 -6.44 -6.47 2.89
C THR A 392 -6.19 -7.41 1.70
N TRP A 393 -6.25 -6.94 0.44
CA TRP A 393 -5.96 -7.80 -0.73
C TRP A 393 -4.48 -8.21 -0.84
N ALA A 394 -3.54 -7.31 -0.52
CA ALA A 394 -2.12 -7.66 -0.51
C ALA A 394 -1.80 -8.68 0.61
N ARG A 395 -2.45 -8.53 1.77
CA ARG A 395 -2.35 -9.47 2.89
C ARG A 395 -2.95 -10.84 2.56
N ALA A 396 -4.16 -10.88 2.01
CA ALA A 396 -4.82 -12.10 1.56
C ALA A 396 -4.01 -12.83 0.47
N TYR A 397 -3.39 -12.09 -0.46
CA TYR A 397 -2.49 -12.66 -1.46
C TYR A 397 -1.24 -13.28 -0.83
N ALA A 398 -0.63 -12.64 0.17
CA ALA A 398 0.52 -13.21 0.89
C ALA A 398 0.18 -14.51 1.65
N LEU A 399 -1.06 -14.67 2.13
CA LEU A 399 -1.55 -15.95 2.67
C LEU A 399 -1.69 -17.01 1.57
N LEU A 400 -2.16 -16.63 0.37
CA LEU A 400 -2.30 -17.54 -0.77
C LEU A 400 -0.95 -17.97 -1.36
N THR A 401 0.05 -17.09 -1.43
CA THR A 401 1.43 -17.49 -1.82
C THR A 401 2.08 -18.37 -0.75
N ARG A 402 1.79 -18.14 0.54
CA ARG A 402 2.24 -18.98 1.66
C ARG A 402 1.58 -20.38 1.66
N LEU A 403 0.37 -20.49 1.13
CA LEU A 403 -0.29 -21.78 0.87
C LEU A 403 0.41 -22.52 -0.27
N VAL A 404 0.55 -21.90 -1.45
CA VAL A 404 1.10 -22.58 -2.63
C VAL A 404 2.57 -22.99 -2.44
N SER A 405 3.35 -22.25 -1.66
CA SER A 405 4.75 -22.61 -1.36
C SER A 405 4.89 -23.86 -0.46
N GLN A 406 3.81 -24.37 0.13
CA GLN A 406 3.81 -25.60 0.92
C GLN A 406 3.23 -26.82 0.20
N ILE A 407 2.25 -26.63 -0.70
CA ILE A 407 1.54 -27.75 -1.36
C ILE A 407 1.68 -27.79 -2.89
N GLY A 408 2.19 -26.72 -3.51
CA GLY A 408 2.24 -26.59 -4.96
C GLY A 408 0.90 -26.21 -5.59
N TRP A 409 0.94 -25.84 -6.87
CA TRP A 409 -0.22 -25.32 -7.60
C TRP A 409 -1.33 -26.37 -7.77
N ASP A 410 -0.99 -27.58 -8.21
CA ASP A 410 -1.98 -28.61 -8.53
C ASP A 410 -2.74 -29.09 -7.29
N GLU A 411 -2.07 -29.20 -6.14
CA GLU A 411 -2.71 -29.56 -4.87
C GLU A 411 -3.55 -28.39 -4.32
N LEU A 412 -3.12 -27.15 -4.52
CA LEU A 412 -3.95 -25.96 -4.23
C LEU A 412 -5.23 -25.95 -5.08
N LEU A 413 -5.16 -26.35 -6.36
CA LEU A 413 -6.34 -26.47 -7.22
C LEU A 413 -7.27 -27.64 -6.81
N LYS A 414 -6.73 -28.78 -6.34
CA LYS A 414 -7.55 -29.84 -5.73
C LYS A 414 -8.23 -29.37 -4.45
N THR A 415 -7.48 -28.69 -3.56
CA THR A 415 -8.01 -28.12 -2.31
C THR A 415 -9.09 -27.06 -2.61
N ARG A 416 -8.90 -26.25 -3.67
CA ARG A 416 -9.90 -25.29 -4.15
C ARG A 416 -11.15 -25.99 -4.66
N SER A 417 -11.02 -27.06 -5.44
CA SER A 417 -12.18 -27.77 -6.02
C SER A 417 -12.86 -28.75 -5.05
N SER A 418 -12.21 -29.18 -3.96
CA SER A 418 -12.88 -29.91 -2.88
C SER A 418 -13.80 -28.99 -2.07
N VAL A 419 -13.31 -27.82 -1.66
CA VAL A 419 -14.06 -26.91 -0.76
C VAL A 419 -15.01 -25.93 -1.45
N PHE A 420 -14.75 -25.55 -2.72
CA PHE A 420 -15.52 -24.50 -3.41
C PHE A 420 -16.34 -24.96 -4.62
N VAL A 421 -17.35 -24.13 -4.91
CA VAL A 421 -18.12 -24.03 -6.16
C VAL A 421 -17.80 -22.67 -6.78
N MET A 422 -17.63 -22.60 -8.09
CA MET A 422 -17.46 -21.34 -8.81
C MET A 422 -18.84 -20.71 -9.11
N GLU A 423 -18.91 -19.39 -9.23
CA GLU A 423 -20.20 -18.71 -9.43
C GLU A 423 -20.92 -19.17 -10.71
N GLU A 424 -20.18 -19.40 -11.80
CA GLU A 424 -20.76 -19.85 -13.07
C GLU A 424 -21.25 -21.31 -13.01
N GLU A 425 -20.57 -22.18 -12.25
CA GLU A 425 -21.07 -23.55 -11.98
C GLU A 425 -22.41 -23.50 -11.23
N TYR A 426 -22.49 -22.63 -10.20
CA TYR A 426 -23.71 -22.42 -9.42
C TYR A 426 -24.85 -21.80 -10.24
N ARG A 427 -24.57 -20.80 -11.09
CA ARG A 427 -25.53 -20.18 -12.02
C ARG A 427 -26.05 -21.19 -13.04
N MET A 428 -25.16 -21.93 -13.70
CA MET A 428 -25.54 -22.97 -14.66
C MET A 428 -26.43 -24.01 -14.00
N GLN A 429 -26.09 -24.48 -12.79
CA GLN A 429 -26.92 -25.46 -12.08
C GLN A 429 -28.27 -24.90 -11.64
N LYS A 430 -28.34 -23.63 -11.20
CA LYS A 430 -29.62 -22.98 -10.93
C LYS A 430 -30.48 -22.94 -12.20
N ALA A 431 -29.92 -22.49 -13.33
CA ALA A 431 -30.64 -22.46 -14.60
C ALA A 431 -31.09 -23.87 -15.06
N HIS A 432 -30.25 -24.90 -14.93
CA HIS A 432 -30.64 -26.28 -15.23
C HIS A 432 -31.70 -26.82 -14.27
N GLY A 433 -31.67 -26.40 -12.99
CA GLY A 433 -32.70 -26.72 -12.00
C GLY A 433 -34.04 -26.06 -12.30
N ASP A 434 -34.03 -24.76 -12.63
CA ASP A 434 -35.21 -23.99 -13.02
C ASP A 434 -35.82 -24.56 -14.32
N ILE A 435 -35.00 -24.88 -15.32
CA ILE A 435 -35.41 -25.58 -16.56
C ILE A 435 -36.01 -26.97 -16.23
N SER A 436 -35.39 -27.72 -15.31
CA SER A 436 -35.89 -29.05 -14.91
C SER A 436 -37.21 -28.97 -14.12
N ALA A 437 -37.42 -27.93 -13.32
CA ALA A 437 -38.69 -27.69 -12.63
C ALA A 437 -39.81 -27.34 -13.63
N VAL A 438 -39.53 -26.49 -14.61
CA VAL A 438 -40.46 -26.16 -15.71
C VAL A 438 -40.76 -27.39 -16.57
N ALA A 439 -39.75 -28.21 -16.89
CA ALA A 439 -39.91 -29.40 -17.72
C ALA A 439 -40.69 -30.55 -17.03
N ASN A 440 -40.59 -30.69 -15.71
CA ASN A 440 -41.35 -31.70 -14.95
C ASN A 440 -42.79 -31.28 -14.60
N GLY A 441 -43.21 -30.06 -14.94
CA GLY A 441 -44.62 -29.65 -14.92
C GLY A 441 -45.23 -29.35 -13.54
N ASP A 442 -44.43 -29.33 -12.46
CA ASP A 442 -44.91 -29.06 -11.09
C ASP A 442 -45.07 -27.54 -10.81
N GLY A 443 -45.69 -26.85 -11.79
CA GLY A 443 -45.73 -25.39 -11.92
C GLY A 443 -46.70 -24.68 -10.98
N LYS A 444 -46.47 -24.77 -9.66
CA LYS A 444 -47.16 -23.92 -8.67
C LYS A 444 -46.35 -22.68 -8.33
N VAL A 445 -46.62 -21.59 -9.06
CA VAL A 445 -46.19 -20.26 -8.68
C VAL A 445 -46.93 -19.84 -7.40
N ILE A 446 -46.19 -19.70 -6.31
CA ILE A 446 -46.68 -19.14 -5.05
C ILE A 446 -46.30 -17.66 -5.05
N HIS A 447 -47.29 -16.77 -5.12
CA HIS A 447 -47.08 -15.35 -4.90
C HIS A 447 -46.90 -15.05 -3.41
N GLU A 448 -46.26 -13.91 -3.10
CA GLU A 448 -45.94 -13.48 -1.73
C GLU A 448 -47.18 -13.21 -0.85
N ASP A 449 -48.40 -13.21 -1.44
CA ASP A 449 -49.68 -13.15 -0.73
C ASP A 449 -50.25 -14.52 -0.31
N GLY A 450 -49.64 -15.63 -0.73
CA GLY A 450 -50.02 -17.00 -0.36
C GLY A 450 -51.19 -17.60 -1.15
N THR A 451 -51.64 -16.99 -2.25
CA THR A 451 -52.74 -17.53 -3.07
C THR A 451 -52.25 -18.46 -4.21
N ILE A 452 -53.10 -19.41 -4.63
CA ILE A 452 -52.80 -20.42 -5.67
C ILE A 452 -53.94 -20.43 -6.69
N ARG A 453 -53.61 -20.50 -7.99
CA ARG A 453 -54.55 -20.74 -9.09
C ARG A 453 -53.91 -21.60 -10.18
N ASP A 454 -54.69 -22.51 -10.77
CA ASP A 454 -54.25 -23.32 -11.90
C ASP A 454 -54.36 -22.53 -13.22
N SER A 455 -53.32 -22.60 -14.06
CA SER A 455 -53.28 -21.92 -15.36
C SER A 455 -53.77 -22.82 -16.49
N MET A 456 -54.97 -22.57 -17.02
CA MET A 456 -55.33 -23.07 -18.35
C MET A 456 -54.67 -22.22 -19.44
N ILE A 457 -54.21 -22.90 -20.50
CA ILE A 457 -53.53 -22.27 -21.64
C ILE A 457 -54.54 -21.46 -22.45
N SER A 458 -54.19 -20.21 -22.78
CA SER A 458 -54.75 -19.47 -23.91
C SER A 458 -53.60 -18.80 -24.66
N SER A 459 -53.38 -19.21 -25.90
CA SER A 459 -52.42 -18.58 -26.80
C SER A 459 -53.02 -17.34 -27.45
N ASP A 460 -52.35 -16.19 -27.41
CA ASP A 460 -52.31 -15.32 -28.60
C ASP A 460 -51.20 -14.24 -28.57
N SER A 461 -50.70 -13.94 -29.78
CA SER A 461 -50.03 -12.71 -30.24
C SER A 461 -48.83 -12.10 -29.48
N ALA A 462 -47.83 -11.66 -30.27
CA ALA A 462 -46.57 -11.08 -29.78
C ALA A 462 -46.57 -9.54 -29.76
N THR A 463 -45.89 -8.97 -28.77
CA THR A 463 -45.17 -7.70 -28.86
C THR A 463 -43.91 -7.76 -27.98
N LEU A 464 -42.72 -7.57 -28.56
CA LEU A 464 -41.52 -7.25 -27.80
C LEU A 464 -41.50 -5.75 -27.50
N GLY A 465 -41.28 -5.40 -26.24
CA GLY A 465 -41.09 -4.03 -25.76
C GLY A 465 -40.09 -4.03 -24.61
N GLU A 466 -39.28 -2.98 -24.52
CA GLU A 466 -38.19 -2.84 -23.55
C GLU A 466 -38.71 -2.61 -22.13
N THR A 467 -37.99 -3.11 -21.11
CA THR A 467 -37.90 -2.46 -19.79
C THR A 467 -36.66 -2.97 -19.05
N ASP A 468 -36.03 -2.07 -18.29
CA ASP A 468 -34.76 -2.29 -17.60
C ASP A 468 -34.93 -2.87 -16.17
N ASP A 469 -33.79 -3.02 -15.49
CA ASP A 469 -33.60 -3.17 -14.04
C ASP A 469 -34.04 -4.52 -13.40
N ASP A 470 -33.48 -4.95 -12.26
CA ASP A 470 -32.69 -4.19 -11.27
C ASP A 470 -31.48 -5.00 -10.71
N ASP A 471 -30.46 -4.28 -10.23
CA ASP A 471 -29.19 -4.84 -9.73
C ASP A 471 -29.10 -4.73 -8.19
N ALA A 472 -28.85 -5.84 -7.50
CA ALA A 472 -29.13 -5.93 -6.06
C ALA A 472 -28.04 -6.65 -5.23
N SER A 473 -27.06 -5.90 -4.73
CA SER A 473 -26.74 -5.87 -3.27
C SER A 473 -25.50 -5.02 -2.95
N THR A 474 -25.70 -3.82 -2.41
CA THR A 474 -24.69 -3.14 -1.57
C THR A 474 -25.37 -2.56 -0.32
N ARG A 475 -25.11 -3.14 0.86
CA ARG A 475 -25.67 -2.68 2.14
C ARG A 475 -24.70 -1.77 2.89
N GLY A 476 -24.88 -0.45 2.73
CA GLY A 476 -24.31 0.55 3.63
C GLY A 476 -25.28 0.92 4.77
N MET A 477 -24.75 1.20 5.97
CA MET A 477 -25.55 1.73 7.08
C MET A 477 -25.91 3.21 6.88
N VAL A 478 -27.08 3.62 7.39
CA VAL A 478 -27.50 5.03 7.45
C VAL A 478 -27.98 5.37 8.85
N SER A 479 -27.49 6.48 9.41
CA SER A 479 -28.02 7.08 10.65
C SER A 479 -29.06 8.17 10.35
N PRO A 480 -30.04 8.41 11.23
CA PRO A 480 -31.32 9.02 10.84
C PRO A 480 -31.33 10.55 10.81
N HIS A 481 -32.24 11.11 10.00
CA HIS A 481 -32.73 12.47 10.19
C HIS A 481 -34.24 12.61 9.90
N SER A 482 -34.86 13.62 10.51
CA SER A 482 -36.32 13.70 10.71
C SER A 482 -37.10 14.29 9.52
N PRO A 483 -38.38 13.88 9.32
CA PRO A 483 -39.22 14.34 8.20
C PRO A 483 -39.79 15.76 8.41
N ARG A 484 -40.23 16.39 7.30
CA ARG A 484 -41.09 17.59 7.31
C ARG A 484 -42.48 17.30 6.70
N LYS A 485 -43.47 18.07 7.16
CA LYS A 485 -44.92 17.76 7.09
C LYS A 485 -45.59 18.04 5.74
N SER A 486 -46.58 17.20 5.41
CA SER A 486 -47.97 17.60 5.12
C SER A 486 -48.89 16.39 5.40
N GLY A 487 -50.14 16.50 5.87
CA GLY A 487 -50.90 17.66 6.36
C GLY A 487 -52.28 17.25 6.93
N SER A 488 -53.12 18.24 7.28
CA SER A 488 -54.56 18.17 7.66
C SER A 488 -54.99 17.79 9.11
N LEU A 489 -55.70 18.76 9.71
CA LEU A 489 -56.89 18.71 10.59
C LEU A 489 -56.83 18.31 12.10
N ASP A 490 -57.47 19.19 12.89
CA ASP A 490 -58.21 19.09 14.18
C ASP A 490 -57.51 18.47 15.43
N ASP A 491 -57.64 18.98 16.67
CA ASP A 491 -58.58 19.94 17.29
C ASP A 491 -57.95 20.74 18.49
N SER A 492 -58.67 21.77 18.95
CA SER A 492 -58.67 22.54 20.22
C SER A 492 -57.50 22.48 21.24
N SER A 493 -56.96 23.67 21.60
CA SER A 493 -57.17 24.35 22.92
C SER A 493 -56.15 25.48 23.21
N ASN A 494 -56.55 26.46 24.04
CA ASN A 494 -55.80 27.71 24.32
C ASN A 494 -54.69 27.55 25.38
N VAL A 495 -53.70 28.47 25.37
CA VAL A 495 -53.51 29.53 26.40
C VAL A 495 -52.47 30.56 25.90
N ASP A 496 -52.69 31.84 26.21
CA ASP A 496 -51.89 33.00 25.77
C ASP A 496 -50.53 33.17 26.50
N LEU A 497 -49.60 33.95 25.90
CA LEU A 497 -49.26 35.30 26.39
C LEU A 497 -48.24 36.08 25.51
N ASN A 498 -48.30 37.41 25.61
CA ASN A 498 -47.55 38.46 24.87
C ASN A 498 -46.00 38.35 24.92
N GLY A 499 -45.21 38.99 24.04
CA GLY A 499 -45.48 39.88 22.87
C GLY A 499 -44.16 40.53 22.39
N GLY A 500 -43.95 40.82 21.08
CA GLY A 500 -44.13 42.15 20.44
C GLY A 500 -42.78 42.90 20.20
N VAL A 501 -42.60 43.88 19.30
CA VAL A 501 -43.47 44.48 18.25
C VAL A 501 -42.62 45.24 17.17
N VAL A 502 -42.69 44.81 15.89
CA VAL A 502 -42.78 45.63 14.63
C VAL A 502 -41.47 46.46 14.25
N PRO A 503 -41.32 47.23 13.12
CA PRO A 503 -40.68 46.72 11.86
C PRO A 503 -39.74 47.72 11.11
N VAL A 504 -39.65 47.57 9.76
CA VAL A 504 -39.29 48.51 8.64
C VAL A 504 -38.12 47.97 7.79
N ALA A 505 -38.05 47.95 6.46
CA ALA A 505 -38.95 47.77 5.29
C ALA A 505 -38.21 48.33 4.03
N SER A 506 -38.28 47.67 2.86
CA SER A 506 -38.25 48.20 1.46
C SER A 506 -37.15 49.21 0.99
N SER A 507 -36.69 49.27 -0.28
CA SER A 507 -36.91 48.48 -1.52
C SER A 507 -35.91 48.90 -2.63
N LYS A 508 -35.97 48.25 -3.82
CA LYS A 508 -35.15 48.52 -5.04
C LYS A 508 -35.48 49.86 -5.73
N PRO A 509 -34.71 50.26 -6.76
CA PRO A 509 -35.27 50.13 -8.14
C PRO A 509 -34.31 49.51 -9.20
N LYS A 510 -34.80 49.40 -10.45
CA LYS A 510 -34.16 48.88 -11.69
C LYS A 510 -34.54 49.79 -12.88
N ILE A 511 -33.81 49.71 -14.01
CA ILE A 511 -34.11 50.04 -15.44
C ILE A 511 -32.76 50.39 -16.15
N GLY A 512 -32.42 50.06 -17.41
CA GLY A 512 -32.97 49.25 -18.52
C GLY A 512 -31.89 49.19 -19.65
N LEU A 513 -31.64 48.06 -20.35
CA LEU A 513 -32.23 47.59 -21.63
C LEU A 513 -32.00 48.50 -22.87
N GLY A 514 -31.61 48.04 -24.07
CA GLY A 514 -31.13 46.71 -24.58
C GLY A 514 -29.80 46.88 -25.35
N LEU A 515 -29.41 46.25 -26.49
CA LEU A 515 -29.90 45.20 -27.43
C LEU A 515 -28.62 44.60 -28.11
N ASP A 516 -28.45 43.31 -28.42
CA ASP A 516 -29.04 42.40 -29.46
C ASP A 516 -28.62 42.65 -30.93
N PRO A 517 -28.50 41.63 -31.82
CA PRO A 517 -28.93 40.21 -31.68
C PRO A 517 -27.93 39.09 -32.15
N ASN A 518 -28.44 37.84 -32.10
CA ASN A 518 -28.09 36.63 -32.88
C ASN A 518 -26.98 35.64 -32.44
N GLY A 519 -27.40 34.65 -31.62
CA GLY A 519 -27.17 33.21 -31.89
C GLY A 519 -25.90 32.55 -31.31
N GLY A 520 -25.96 31.38 -30.67
CA GLY A 520 -27.13 30.60 -30.22
C GLY A 520 -26.81 29.11 -30.05
N ALA A 521 -26.86 28.60 -28.82
CA ALA A 521 -26.74 27.16 -28.50
C ALA A 521 -27.52 26.82 -27.21
N SER A 522 -28.07 25.61 -27.10
CA SER A 522 -28.95 25.19 -26.01
C SER A 522 -28.25 24.29 -24.97
N LEU A 523 -28.87 24.15 -23.79
CA LEU A 523 -28.51 23.12 -22.83
C LEU A 523 -28.93 21.73 -23.34
N ASN A 524 -28.16 20.67 -23.07
CA ASN A 524 -28.53 19.75 -21.98
C ASN A 524 -27.45 18.71 -21.63
N SER A 525 -27.66 18.13 -20.44
CA SER A 525 -27.03 16.96 -19.82
C SER A 525 -26.39 15.89 -20.71
N LEU A 526 -25.24 15.38 -20.26
CA LEU A 526 -24.82 13.99 -20.44
C LEU A 526 -24.29 13.42 -19.12
N GLN A 527 -24.63 12.18 -18.80
CA GLN A 527 -24.10 11.45 -17.64
C GLN A 527 -22.67 10.98 -17.88
N SER A 528 -21.83 10.99 -16.84
CA SER A 528 -20.52 10.36 -16.84
C SER A 528 -20.64 8.85 -16.61
N SER A 529 -20.79 8.07 -17.68
CA SER A 529 -20.79 6.60 -17.63
C SER A 529 -19.38 6.04 -17.38
N ILE A 530 -19.30 4.98 -16.57
CA ILE A 530 -18.04 4.30 -16.24
C ILE A 530 -17.67 3.34 -17.39
N PRO A 531 -16.44 3.42 -17.96
CA PRO A 531 -16.06 2.57 -19.08
C PRO A 531 -15.84 1.12 -18.64
N THR A 532 -16.81 0.25 -18.97
CA THR A 532 -16.70 -1.20 -18.75
C THR A 532 -16.06 -1.85 -19.96
N ILE A 533 -14.89 -2.48 -19.79
CA ILE A 533 -14.18 -3.17 -20.87
C ILE A 533 -14.89 -4.50 -21.15
N ARG A 534 -15.47 -4.64 -22.35
CA ARG A 534 -15.96 -5.93 -22.87
C ARG A 534 -14.81 -6.63 -23.61
N ILE A 535 -14.61 -7.91 -23.30
CA ILE A 535 -13.70 -8.79 -24.04
C ILE A 535 -14.55 -9.60 -25.03
N SER A 536 -14.26 -9.49 -26.32
CA SER A 536 -14.84 -10.34 -27.36
C SER A 536 -13.77 -11.28 -27.90
N THR A 537 -14.10 -12.56 -28.00
CA THR A 537 -13.23 -13.61 -28.53
C THR A 537 -13.47 -13.83 -30.03
N GLU A 538 -12.38 -14.20 -30.71
CA GLU A 538 -12.35 -15.00 -31.96
C GLU A 538 -13.00 -14.41 -33.22
N SER A 539 -12.12 -13.79 -34.03
CA SER A 539 -11.92 -14.02 -35.47
C SER A 539 -13.11 -14.33 -36.40
N ASP A 540 -13.21 -13.52 -37.45
CA ASP A 540 -13.43 -14.01 -38.81
C ASP A 540 -12.43 -13.34 -39.79
N ARG A 541 -12.21 -13.93 -40.96
CA ARG A 541 -11.37 -13.38 -42.04
C ARG A 541 -12.20 -13.25 -43.30
N ASP A 542 -12.06 -12.15 -44.05
CA ASP A 542 -12.37 -12.18 -45.49
C ASP A 542 -11.61 -11.11 -46.32
N PHE A 543 -11.74 -11.23 -47.64
CA PHE A 543 -10.80 -10.79 -48.69
C PHE A 543 -10.74 -9.28 -49.07
N ASP A 544 -9.50 -8.86 -49.40
CA ASP A 544 -8.99 -8.06 -50.54
C ASP A 544 -9.50 -6.67 -51.03
N GLU A 545 -8.47 -5.91 -51.45
CA GLU A 545 -8.34 -4.93 -52.56
C GLU A 545 -8.84 -3.45 -52.52
N ASP A 546 -8.03 -2.62 -53.19
CA ASP A 546 -8.15 -1.21 -53.62
C ASP A 546 -8.31 -0.04 -52.59
N GLY A 547 -7.69 1.14 -52.88
CA GLY A 547 -7.94 2.35 -52.06
C GLY A 547 -7.19 3.68 -52.35
N ASN A 548 -5.89 3.66 -52.68
CA ASN A 548 -5.08 4.78 -53.23
C ASN A 548 -5.25 6.27 -52.73
N ALA A 549 -4.29 6.78 -51.94
CA ALA A 549 -3.78 8.18 -51.96
C ALA A 549 -2.45 8.27 -51.16
N ALA A 550 -1.28 8.76 -51.64
CA ALA A 550 -0.91 10.05 -52.26
C ALA A 550 -1.06 11.26 -51.29
N ASN A 551 -0.03 12.03 -50.88
CA ASN A 551 1.30 12.31 -51.45
C ASN A 551 2.36 12.70 -50.39
N ALA A 552 3.65 12.55 -50.73
CA ALA A 552 4.80 13.18 -50.03
C ALA A 552 5.18 14.53 -50.70
N PRO A 553 6.06 15.37 -50.09
CA PRO A 553 7.50 15.36 -50.45
C PRO A 553 8.46 15.80 -49.30
N SER A 554 9.81 15.73 -49.38
CA SER A 554 10.79 14.90 -50.12
C SER A 554 12.24 15.25 -49.64
N LYS A 555 13.27 14.61 -50.25
CA LYS A 555 14.75 14.74 -50.04
C LYS A 555 15.31 13.90 -48.87
N GLY A 556 16.50 13.28 -49.00
CA GLY A 556 17.45 13.24 -50.13
C GLY A 556 18.44 12.05 -50.02
N LYS A 557 19.17 11.77 -51.11
CA LYS A 557 19.98 10.54 -51.33
C LYS A 557 21.42 10.91 -51.73
N ASN A 558 22.42 10.08 -51.37
CA ASN A 558 23.73 9.79 -52.06
C ASN A 558 24.79 9.23 -51.06
N ILE A 559 25.96 8.67 -51.44
CA ILE A 559 26.32 7.50 -52.31
C ILE A 559 27.86 7.33 -52.35
N ASN A 560 28.38 6.08 -52.32
CA ASN A 560 29.82 5.64 -52.46
C ASN A 560 30.82 6.16 -51.38
N GLY A 561 32.03 5.60 -51.13
CA GLY A 561 32.83 4.43 -51.58
C GLY A 561 34.17 4.40 -50.76
N ASP A 562 35.16 3.51 -50.89
CA ASP A 562 35.41 2.31 -51.72
C ASP A 562 36.57 1.42 -51.10
N ALA A 563 36.80 0.21 -51.66
CA ALA A 563 37.88 -0.81 -51.55
C ALA A 563 39.04 -0.71 -50.49
N SER A 564 39.53 -1.83 -49.92
CA SER A 564 40.07 -3.00 -50.66
C SER A 564 40.48 -4.25 -49.82
N LYS A 565 40.25 -5.46 -50.38
CA LYS A 565 40.96 -6.80 -50.27
C LYS A 565 41.42 -7.30 -48.87
N GLY A 566 41.24 -8.55 -48.41
CA GLY A 566 40.81 -9.88 -48.94
C GLY A 566 41.59 -11.01 -48.19
N PRO A 567 41.36 -12.35 -48.35
CA PRO A 567 40.42 -13.06 -49.24
C PRO A 567 39.61 -14.27 -48.63
N THR A 568 38.60 -14.74 -49.38
CA THR A 568 38.10 -16.14 -49.55
C THR A 568 37.94 -17.12 -48.35
N ASN A 569 36.69 -17.52 -48.08
CA ASN A 569 36.09 -18.76 -48.63
C ASN A 569 34.57 -18.83 -48.30
N GLY A 570 33.80 -19.61 -49.08
CA GLY A 570 32.38 -19.86 -48.81
C GLY A 570 31.74 -20.82 -49.82
N PHE A 571 30.56 -21.34 -49.51
CA PHE A 571 29.64 -22.00 -50.44
C PHE A 571 28.20 -22.02 -49.88
N ASP A 572 27.21 -22.01 -50.77
CA ASP A 572 25.77 -22.12 -50.46
C ASP A 572 25.35 -23.56 -50.09
N ASP A 573 24.31 -23.72 -49.26
CA ASP A 573 22.96 -24.03 -49.78
C ASP A 573 21.87 -23.80 -48.71
N SER A 574 20.66 -23.59 -49.21
CA SER A 574 19.38 -23.35 -48.55
C SER A 574 18.80 -24.56 -47.78
N ARG A 575 17.93 -24.26 -46.80
CA ARG A 575 16.74 -25.06 -46.43
C ARG A 575 15.85 -24.35 -45.41
N ASP A 576 14.59 -24.15 -45.77
CA ASP A 576 13.51 -23.94 -44.81
C ASP A 576 13.28 -25.22 -43.98
N VAL A 577 13.05 -25.07 -42.68
CA VAL A 577 12.32 -26.05 -41.86
C VAL A 577 11.38 -25.30 -40.92
N SER A 578 10.10 -25.65 -41.06
CA SER A 578 8.95 -25.15 -40.32
C SER A 578 9.11 -25.05 -38.80
N GLU A 579 8.66 -23.90 -38.29
CA GLU A 579 7.70 -23.79 -37.17
C GLU A 579 7.22 -25.13 -36.56
N LEU A 580 7.46 -25.30 -35.25
CA LEU A 580 6.88 -26.37 -34.43
C LEU A 580 6.15 -25.76 -33.23
N GLY A 581 4.84 -25.58 -33.38
CA GLY A 581 3.95 -25.27 -32.25
C GLY A 581 3.81 -26.48 -31.33
N LEU A 582 3.93 -26.26 -30.02
CA LEU A 582 3.66 -27.27 -29.00
C LEU A 582 2.21 -27.14 -28.52
N GLU A 583 1.41 -28.18 -28.74
CA GLU A 583 -0.02 -28.19 -28.39
C GLU A 583 -0.28 -28.28 -26.89
N LYS A 584 -1.48 -27.84 -26.48
CA LYS A 584 -1.96 -28.00 -25.10
C LYS A 584 -2.35 -29.47 -24.84
N PRO A 585 -2.05 -30.04 -23.66
CA PRO A 585 -2.58 -31.36 -23.28
C PRO A 585 -4.09 -31.28 -23.05
N ALA A 586 -4.85 -32.10 -23.77
CA ALA A 586 -6.30 -32.27 -23.58
C ALA A 586 -6.61 -33.26 -22.43
N GLN A 587 -7.81 -33.15 -21.86
CA GLN A 587 -8.28 -34.04 -20.79
C GLN A 587 -8.57 -35.45 -21.32
N ALA A 588 -8.12 -36.47 -20.59
CA ALA A 588 -8.42 -37.87 -20.89
C ALA A 588 -9.72 -38.33 -20.19
N ALA A 589 -10.71 -38.75 -20.97
CA ALA A 589 -11.86 -39.55 -20.56
C ALA A 589 -11.95 -40.78 -21.47
N ALA A 590 -12.37 -41.93 -20.94
CA ALA A 590 -12.17 -43.23 -21.60
C ALA A 590 -13.34 -43.68 -22.49
N GLY A 591 -13.04 -44.42 -23.56
CA GLY A 591 -14.03 -45.04 -24.45
C GLY A 591 -13.41 -45.99 -25.49
N THR A 592 -13.60 -47.29 -25.25
CA THR A 592 -13.67 -48.47 -26.15
C THR A 592 -13.80 -48.28 -27.69
N GLU A 593 -13.47 -49.25 -28.56
CA GLU A 593 -12.61 -50.47 -28.52
C GLU A 593 -12.67 -51.16 -29.92
N GLU A 594 -11.54 -51.61 -30.49
CA GLU A 594 -11.40 -52.58 -31.62
C GLU A 594 -9.89 -52.64 -32.02
N GLY A 595 -9.21 -53.76 -32.29
CA GLY A 595 -9.51 -55.19 -32.08
C GLY A 595 -8.40 -56.10 -32.68
N GLY A 596 -8.11 -57.27 -32.09
CA GLY A 596 -7.29 -58.35 -32.70
C GLY A 596 -6.21 -59.03 -31.84
N ASP A 597 -6.39 -60.35 -31.62
CA ASP A 597 -5.39 -61.45 -31.52
C ASP A 597 -4.14 -61.37 -30.58
N ASP A 598 -3.73 -62.43 -29.86
CA ASP A 598 -4.25 -63.81 -29.67
C ASP A 598 -3.60 -64.47 -28.40
N THR A 599 -3.92 -65.74 -28.11
CA THR A 599 -3.30 -66.75 -27.21
C THR A 599 -3.93 -67.00 -25.82
N GLU A 600 -3.84 -68.27 -25.38
CA GLU A 600 -4.70 -68.98 -24.42
C GLU A 600 -4.18 -69.08 -22.95
N LYS A 601 -5.07 -69.21 -21.93
CA LYS A 601 -5.39 -70.51 -21.23
C LYS A 601 -6.28 -70.44 -19.96
N ASP A 602 -7.14 -71.46 -19.83
CA ASP A 602 -7.66 -72.17 -18.62
C ASP A 602 -8.02 -71.37 -17.33
N SER A 603 -9.18 -71.52 -16.67
CA SER A 603 -10.16 -72.64 -16.67
C SER A 603 -11.45 -72.36 -15.84
N LEU A 604 -12.58 -73.02 -16.21
CA LEU A 604 -13.79 -73.42 -15.42
C LEU A 604 -14.52 -72.36 -14.53
N HIS A 605 -15.76 -71.91 -14.83
CA HIS A 605 -17.10 -72.53 -14.60
C HIS A 605 -17.37 -73.00 -13.14
N GLU A 606 -18.55 -72.78 -12.51
CA GLU A 606 -19.94 -72.67 -13.03
C GLU A 606 -20.87 -71.75 -12.17
N SER A 607 -22.14 -71.56 -12.57
CA SER A 607 -23.08 -70.46 -12.17
C SER A 607 -24.18 -70.91 -11.14
N PRO A 608 -25.39 -70.28 -10.91
CA PRO A 608 -26.12 -69.22 -11.65
C PRO A 608 -26.94 -68.12 -10.88
N LEU A 609 -27.31 -67.08 -11.65
CA LEU A 609 -28.53 -66.23 -11.63
C LEU A 609 -28.82 -65.17 -10.51
N PRO A 610 -29.11 -63.90 -10.88
CA PRO A 610 -29.62 -62.84 -10.00
C PRO A 610 -31.15 -62.61 -10.14
N SER A 611 -31.72 -61.70 -9.33
CA SER A 611 -33.07 -61.17 -9.50
C SER A 611 -33.13 -59.64 -9.52
N THR A 612 -34.11 -59.11 -10.25
CA THR A 612 -34.39 -57.69 -10.56
C THR A 612 -34.19 -56.65 -9.45
N GLN A 613 -33.48 -55.56 -9.78
CA GLN A 613 -33.92 -54.20 -9.46
C GLN A 613 -33.42 -53.16 -10.46
N THR A 614 -34.15 -52.07 -10.61
CA THR A 614 -34.00 -51.04 -11.65
C THR A 614 -32.85 -50.07 -11.39
N GLN A 615 -32.09 -49.73 -12.43
CA GLN A 615 -31.23 -48.55 -12.41
C GLN A 615 -32.08 -47.28 -12.54
N SER A 616 -32.11 -46.46 -11.49
CA SER A 616 -32.54 -45.06 -11.52
C SER A 616 -31.51 -44.20 -10.78
N GLY A 617 -30.25 -44.33 -11.19
CA GLY A 617 -29.09 -43.66 -10.61
C GLY A 617 -28.83 -42.29 -11.24
N THR A 618 -29.78 -41.36 -11.11
CA THR A 618 -29.50 -39.96 -11.41
C THR A 618 -28.63 -39.42 -10.29
N GLU A 619 -27.30 -39.33 -10.50
CA GLU A 619 -26.39 -38.73 -9.52
C GLU A 619 -26.66 -37.23 -9.41
N SER A 620 -27.57 -36.89 -8.49
CA SER A 620 -27.78 -35.53 -8.03
C SER A 620 -26.51 -35.09 -7.30
N PHE A 621 -25.65 -34.33 -7.99
CA PHE A 621 -24.45 -33.72 -7.45
C PHE A 621 -24.83 -32.78 -6.29
N SER A 622 -24.85 -33.31 -5.07
CA SER A 622 -25.26 -32.57 -3.87
C SER A 622 -24.14 -31.64 -3.43
N PHE A 623 -24.32 -30.34 -3.65
CA PHE A 623 -23.40 -29.29 -3.20
C PHE A 623 -23.44 -29.01 -1.70
N SER A 624 -24.13 -29.85 -0.90
CA SER A 624 -24.39 -29.68 0.53
C SER A 624 -23.17 -29.43 1.42
N ASN A 625 -21.96 -29.78 0.95
CA ASN A 625 -20.71 -29.64 1.71
C ASN A 625 -19.74 -28.57 1.16
N LYS A 626 -20.03 -27.95 0.00
CA LYS A 626 -19.14 -26.95 -0.63
C LYS A 626 -19.65 -25.52 -0.39
N ARG A 627 -18.76 -24.53 -0.50
CA ARG A 627 -19.10 -23.09 -0.42
C ARG A 627 -18.91 -22.38 -1.75
N LEU A 628 -19.56 -21.24 -1.95
CA LEU A 628 -19.26 -20.36 -3.07
C LEU A 628 -17.84 -19.76 -2.89
N CYS A 629 -17.03 -19.78 -3.95
CA CYS A 629 -15.78 -19.03 -4.01
C CYS A 629 -16.09 -17.54 -4.16
N GLU A 630 -15.53 -16.69 -3.31
CA GLU A 630 -15.66 -15.24 -3.43
C GLU A 630 -14.93 -14.72 -4.67
N ARG A 631 -15.57 -13.83 -5.44
CA ARG A 631 -15.00 -13.26 -6.69
C ARG A 631 -13.61 -12.65 -6.48
N TRP A 632 -13.37 -12.02 -5.33
CA TRP A 632 -12.08 -11.42 -5.03
C TRP A 632 -10.99 -12.48 -4.81
N LEU A 633 -11.34 -13.66 -4.25
CA LEU A 633 -10.39 -14.75 -4.03
C LEU A 633 -10.10 -15.48 -5.34
N ASP A 634 -11.09 -15.73 -6.19
CA ASP A 634 -10.87 -16.30 -7.52
C ASP A 634 -9.99 -15.39 -8.40
N ASN A 635 -10.18 -14.07 -8.31
CA ASN A 635 -9.25 -13.11 -8.91
C ASN A 635 -7.83 -13.22 -8.33
N LEU A 636 -7.66 -13.43 -7.02
CA LEU A 636 -6.33 -13.68 -6.44
C LEU A 636 -5.71 -15.02 -6.88
N PHE A 637 -6.51 -16.04 -7.21
CA PHE A 637 -6.03 -17.26 -7.86
C PHE A 637 -5.48 -16.96 -9.27
N MET A 638 -6.13 -16.09 -10.04
CA MET A 638 -5.62 -15.66 -11.35
C MET A 638 -4.35 -14.81 -11.23
N VAL A 639 -4.29 -13.90 -10.24
CA VAL A 639 -3.07 -13.14 -9.91
C VAL A 639 -1.91 -14.07 -9.52
N LEU A 640 -2.19 -15.13 -8.76
CA LEU A 640 -1.20 -16.13 -8.37
C LEU A 640 -0.74 -16.97 -9.56
N TYR A 641 -1.67 -17.39 -10.43
CA TYR A 641 -1.35 -18.11 -11.65
C TYR A 641 -0.38 -17.34 -12.54
N GLU A 642 -0.60 -16.03 -12.73
CA GLU A 642 0.29 -15.20 -13.55
C GLU A 642 1.70 -15.03 -12.94
N ASP A 643 1.80 -14.76 -11.63
CA ASP A 643 3.10 -14.73 -10.93
C ASP A 643 3.83 -16.09 -11.07
N LEU A 644 3.14 -17.22 -10.86
CA LEU A 644 3.70 -18.57 -11.00
C LEU A 644 4.09 -18.91 -12.45
N ARG A 645 3.28 -18.48 -13.43
CA ARG A 645 3.52 -18.69 -14.87
C ARG A 645 4.80 -18.00 -15.30
N VAL A 646 4.95 -16.71 -14.97
CA VAL A 646 6.16 -15.93 -15.28
C VAL A 646 7.38 -16.49 -14.56
N TRP A 647 7.26 -16.87 -13.28
CA TRP A 647 8.35 -17.48 -12.52
C TRP A 647 8.81 -18.82 -13.10
N THR A 648 7.87 -19.64 -13.58
CA THR A 648 8.16 -20.94 -14.20
C THR A 648 8.88 -20.78 -15.55
N ILE A 649 8.44 -19.84 -16.39
CA ILE A 649 9.10 -19.49 -17.65
C ILE A 649 10.54 -19.03 -17.38
N PHE A 650 10.73 -18.07 -16.46
CA PHE A 650 12.05 -17.59 -16.06
C PHE A 650 13.00 -18.72 -15.60
N ARG A 651 12.53 -19.64 -14.74
CA ARG A 651 13.36 -20.77 -14.28
C ARG A 651 13.68 -21.76 -15.41
N ALA A 652 12.76 -21.97 -16.35
CA ALA A 652 13.01 -22.79 -17.53
C ALA A 652 14.05 -22.16 -18.48
N GLU A 653 13.97 -20.84 -18.72
CA GLU A 653 14.99 -20.10 -19.48
C GLU A 653 16.37 -20.18 -18.82
N VAL A 654 16.47 -19.89 -17.52
CA VAL A 654 17.74 -19.99 -16.77
C VAL A 654 18.34 -21.39 -16.85
N ALA A 655 17.52 -22.45 -16.75
CA ALA A 655 17.98 -23.83 -16.91
C ALA A 655 18.45 -24.15 -18.33
N HIS A 656 17.73 -23.67 -19.35
CA HIS A 656 18.08 -23.84 -20.76
C HIS A 656 19.42 -23.18 -21.12
N PHE A 657 19.58 -21.90 -20.78
CA PHE A 657 20.82 -21.14 -21.01
C PHE A 657 22.02 -21.75 -20.27
N LYS A 658 21.81 -22.22 -19.03
CA LYS A 658 22.84 -22.93 -18.24
C LYS A 658 23.29 -24.23 -18.91
N THR A 659 22.38 -25.00 -19.50
CA THR A 659 22.70 -26.21 -20.28
C THR A 659 23.45 -25.88 -21.57
N GLN A 660 23.15 -24.75 -22.22
CA GLN A 660 23.89 -24.29 -23.40
C GLN A 660 25.24 -23.63 -23.08
N HIS A 661 25.60 -23.47 -21.79
CA HIS A 661 26.74 -22.68 -21.31
C HIS A 661 26.74 -21.21 -21.79
N VAL A 662 25.57 -20.66 -22.09
CA VAL A 662 25.39 -19.24 -22.50
C VAL A 662 25.00 -18.41 -21.28
N ALA A 663 25.56 -17.20 -21.16
CA ALA A 663 25.16 -16.26 -20.12
C ALA A 663 23.73 -15.75 -20.38
N TYR A 664 22.78 -16.15 -19.54
CA TYR A 664 21.44 -15.57 -19.52
C TYR A 664 21.50 -14.10 -19.12
N ARG A 665 20.87 -13.23 -19.91
CA ARG A 665 20.87 -11.77 -19.71
C ARG A 665 19.44 -11.23 -19.70
N LYS A 666 19.22 -10.30 -18.79
CA LYS A 666 17.99 -9.55 -18.52
C LYS A 666 18.40 -8.14 -18.07
N THR A 667 17.55 -7.14 -18.24
CA THR A 667 17.85 -5.76 -17.82
C THR A 667 17.90 -5.63 -16.30
N GLY A 668 18.49 -4.53 -15.80
CA GLY A 668 18.42 -4.19 -14.37
C GLY A 668 16.98 -4.14 -13.83
N LEU A 669 16.02 -3.57 -14.56
CA LEU A 669 14.62 -3.53 -14.15
C LEU A 669 13.95 -4.92 -14.18
N GLU A 670 14.23 -5.74 -15.18
CA GLU A 670 13.72 -7.13 -15.21
C GLU A 670 14.23 -7.94 -14.01
N TRP A 671 15.52 -7.84 -13.66
CA TRP A 671 16.09 -8.49 -12.49
C TRP A 671 15.47 -8.00 -11.17
N GLU A 672 15.15 -6.71 -11.06
CA GLU A 672 14.44 -6.16 -9.89
C GLU A 672 13.03 -6.76 -9.74
N ILE A 673 12.26 -6.84 -10.84
CA ILE A 673 10.91 -7.41 -10.86
C ILE A 673 10.94 -8.92 -10.57
N LEU A 674 11.92 -9.65 -11.11
CA LEU A 674 12.13 -11.07 -10.85
C LEU A 674 12.55 -11.34 -9.40
N GLY A 675 13.35 -10.46 -8.79
CA GLY A 675 13.66 -10.52 -7.36
C GLY A 675 12.40 -10.34 -6.49
N ASP A 676 11.58 -9.33 -6.78
CA ASP A 676 10.30 -9.13 -6.08
C ASP A 676 9.33 -10.30 -6.29
N LEU A 677 9.30 -10.90 -7.48
CA LEU A 677 8.47 -12.07 -7.80
C LEU A 677 8.90 -13.30 -6.99
N GLY A 678 10.21 -13.59 -6.96
CA GLY A 678 10.77 -14.65 -6.13
C GLY A 678 10.45 -14.43 -4.65
N MET A 679 10.54 -13.19 -4.15
CA MET A 679 10.15 -12.86 -2.77
C MET A 679 8.65 -13.07 -2.50
N ARG A 680 7.74 -12.70 -3.40
CA ARG A 680 6.29 -12.96 -3.24
C ARG A 680 5.97 -14.45 -3.20
N LEU A 681 6.70 -15.25 -3.99
CA LEU A 681 6.57 -16.70 -4.10
C LEU A 681 7.42 -17.50 -3.10
N HIS A 682 8.03 -16.84 -2.10
CA HIS A 682 8.87 -17.43 -1.03
C HIS A 682 10.20 -18.07 -1.48
N HIS A 683 10.64 -17.82 -2.72
CA HIS A 683 11.94 -18.24 -3.27
C HIS A 683 13.07 -17.28 -2.86
N LYS A 684 13.43 -17.27 -1.56
CA LYS A 684 14.38 -16.31 -0.98
C LYS A 684 15.75 -16.29 -1.67
N GLU A 685 16.38 -17.45 -1.89
CA GLU A 685 17.74 -17.50 -2.45
C GLU A 685 17.76 -17.14 -3.95
N GLU A 686 16.79 -17.61 -4.74
CA GLU A 686 16.70 -17.21 -6.16
C GLU A 686 16.37 -15.71 -6.31
N ALA A 687 15.56 -15.14 -5.42
CA ALA A 687 15.31 -13.71 -5.37
C ALA A 687 16.56 -12.89 -5.00
N LYS A 688 17.35 -13.37 -4.04
CA LYS A 688 18.64 -12.81 -3.63
C LYS A 688 19.65 -12.83 -4.78
N GLU A 689 19.74 -13.92 -5.54
CA GLU A 689 20.53 -13.94 -6.78
C GLU A 689 20.01 -12.94 -7.82
N ALA A 690 18.69 -12.80 -7.99
CA ALA A 690 18.11 -11.84 -8.94
C ALA A 690 18.43 -10.39 -8.54
N TYR A 691 18.29 -10.02 -7.26
CA TYR A 691 18.70 -8.71 -6.76
C TYR A 691 20.22 -8.49 -6.87
N GLN A 692 21.05 -9.53 -6.75
CA GLN A 692 22.50 -9.42 -7.03
C GLN A 692 22.77 -9.10 -8.51
N ARG A 693 22.13 -9.83 -9.44
CA ARG A 693 22.28 -9.60 -10.89
C ARG A 693 21.72 -8.24 -11.35
N CYS A 694 20.71 -7.71 -10.66
CA CYS A 694 20.26 -6.32 -10.84
C CYS A 694 21.37 -5.28 -10.56
N LEU A 695 22.36 -5.62 -9.72
CA LEU A 695 23.46 -4.73 -9.32
C LEU A 695 24.73 -4.91 -10.14
N ASP A 696 24.77 -5.86 -11.07
CA ASP A 696 25.81 -5.96 -12.10
C ASP A 696 25.67 -4.83 -13.16
N THR A 697 24.54 -4.11 -13.17
CA THR A 697 24.26 -3.01 -14.11
C THR A 697 24.24 -1.65 -13.39
N PRO A 698 24.63 -0.55 -14.06
CA PRO A 698 24.75 0.78 -13.43
C PRO A 698 23.39 1.49 -13.31
N ARG A 699 22.31 0.76 -13.02
CA ARG A 699 20.95 1.30 -12.96
C ARG A 699 20.69 2.05 -11.65
N TYR A 700 20.00 3.18 -11.72
CA TYR A 700 19.66 3.98 -10.54
C TYR A 700 18.47 3.40 -9.74
N SER A 701 18.70 2.39 -8.89
CA SER A 701 17.67 1.87 -7.98
C SER A 701 18.22 1.53 -6.58
N GLN A 702 17.59 2.10 -5.54
CA GLN A 702 17.85 1.76 -4.13
C GLN A 702 17.33 0.37 -3.74
N LYS A 703 16.28 -0.12 -4.42
CA LYS A 703 15.47 -1.26 -3.99
C LYS A 703 16.24 -2.58 -3.86
N PRO A 704 17.03 -3.04 -4.85
CA PRO A 704 17.86 -4.25 -4.69
C PRO A 704 18.86 -4.12 -3.53
N TRP A 705 19.48 -2.94 -3.35
CA TRP A 705 20.38 -2.68 -2.21
C TRP A 705 19.66 -2.83 -0.86
N ALA A 706 18.44 -2.28 -0.73
CA ALA A 706 17.64 -2.38 0.49
C ALA A 706 17.21 -3.82 0.77
N LYS A 707 16.75 -4.56 -0.24
CA LYS A 707 16.35 -5.97 -0.09
C LYS A 707 17.51 -6.87 0.29
N LEU A 708 18.68 -6.68 -0.31
CA LEU A 708 19.89 -7.41 0.04
C LEU A 708 20.41 -7.02 1.44
N MET A 709 20.30 -5.75 1.84
CA MET A 709 20.65 -5.30 3.19
C MET A 709 19.80 -6.01 4.26
N ASP A 710 18.49 -6.10 4.06
CA ASP A 710 17.59 -6.83 4.97
C ASP A 710 17.97 -8.32 5.06
N MET A 711 18.24 -8.97 3.91
CA MET A 711 18.66 -10.38 3.85
C MET A 711 19.99 -10.62 4.58
N TYR A 712 21.04 -9.84 4.28
CA TYR A 712 22.35 -9.98 4.91
C TYR A 712 22.31 -9.66 6.41
N ALA A 713 21.42 -8.76 6.85
CA ALA A 713 21.20 -8.49 8.27
C ALA A 713 20.47 -9.64 8.99
N GLU A 714 19.57 -10.37 8.32
CA GLU A 714 18.96 -11.61 8.84
C GLU A 714 19.92 -12.81 8.85
N GLU A 715 20.88 -12.85 7.94
CA GLU A 715 21.94 -13.86 7.88
C GLU A 715 23.10 -13.58 8.84
N GLY A 716 23.18 -12.38 9.41
CA GLY A 716 24.33 -11.93 10.20
C GLY A 716 25.59 -11.67 9.38
N ASP A 717 25.50 -11.50 8.06
CA ASP A 717 26.65 -11.13 7.21
C ASP A 717 26.98 -9.65 7.38
N ILE A 718 27.83 -9.37 8.38
CA ILE A 718 28.27 -8.02 8.72
C ILE A 718 28.97 -7.30 7.56
N GLN A 719 29.67 -8.00 6.67
CA GLN A 719 30.46 -7.36 5.63
C GLN A 719 29.57 -6.91 4.47
N ARG A 720 28.72 -7.81 3.95
CA ARG A 720 27.76 -7.48 2.88
C ARG A 720 26.59 -6.65 3.39
N GLY A 721 26.18 -6.81 4.65
CA GLY A 721 25.21 -5.95 5.32
C GLY A 721 25.68 -4.49 5.42
N ILE A 722 26.91 -4.23 5.86
CA ILE A 722 27.45 -2.86 5.89
C ILE A 722 27.65 -2.30 4.46
N GLN A 723 28.17 -3.09 3.52
CA GLN A 723 28.37 -2.65 2.13
C GLN A 723 27.07 -2.24 1.43
N THR A 724 26.00 -3.02 1.61
CA THR A 724 24.67 -2.69 1.07
C THR A 724 24.08 -1.49 1.79
N ALA A 725 24.15 -1.43 3.12
CA ALA A 725 23.67 -0.29 3.92
C ALA A 725 24.33 1.04 3.53
N ILE A 726 25.63 1.06 3.20
CA ILE A 726 26.34 2.26 2.69
C ILE A 726 25.69 2.78 1.39
N ARG A 727 25.28 1.88 0.49
CA ARG A 727 24.58 2.27 -0.75
C ARG A 727 23.17 2.77 -0.45
N VAL A 728 22.41 2.07 0.40
CA VAL A 728 21.07 2.52 0.82
C VAL A 728 21.13 3.90 1.49
N ALA A 729 22.10 4.14 2.38
CA ALA A 729 22.32 5.44 3.02
C ALA A 729 22.60 6.55 2.00
N ALA A 730 23.39 6.27 0.97
CA ALA A 730 23.70 7.23 -0.08
C ALA A 730 22.48 7.57 -0.96
N TYR A 731 21.64 6.60 -1.32
CA TYR A 731 20.35 6.87 -1.97
C TYR A 731 19.43 7.70 -1.07
N GLN A 732 19.27 7.32 0.21
CA GLN A 732 18.43 8.06 1.16
C GLN A 732 18.90 9.52 1.35
N TRP A 733 20.20 9.77 1.44
CA TRP A 733 20.75 11.13 1.53
C TRP A 733 20.68 11.91 0.21
N ALA A 734 20.74 11.24 -0.94
CA ALA A 734 20.48 11.86 -2.25
C ALA A 734 19.01 12.30 -2.42
N ASP A 735 18.08 11.65 -1.72
CA ASP A 735 16.66 12.01 -1.61
C ASP A 735 16.32 12.59 -0.22
N TYR A 736 17.24 13.36 0.37
CA TYR A 736 17.06 14.24 1.53
C TYR A 736 16.52 13.60 2.82
N THR A 737 16.67 12.28 2.94
CA THR A 737 16.42 11.53 4.16
C THR A 737 17.69 11.51 5.01
N GLU A 738 17.85 12.59 5.79
CA GLU A 738 18.95 12.77 6.77
C GLU A 738 18.69 11.99 8.07
N MET A 739 17.44 11.60 8.31
CA MET A 739 16.96 10.83 9.45
C MET A 739 17.74 9.51 9.64
N THR A 740 18.25 9.31 10.85
CA THR A 740 18.88 8.06 11.30
C THR A 740 17.82 7.01 11.67
N TYR A 741 16.81 7.37 12.46
CA TYR A 741 15.84 6.42 13.04
C TYR A 741 14.39 6.96 13.01
N PRO A 742 13.36 6.16 12.67
CA PRO A 742 13.36 4.71 12.43
C PRO A 742 13.45 4.32 10.95
N THR A 743 14.66 4.20 10.42
CA THR A 743 14.92 3.74 9.04
C THR A 743 15.18 2.23 8.96
N GLN A 744 15.05 1.66 7.77
CA GLN A 744 15.50 0.30 7.44
C GLN A 744 16.99 0.08 7.74
N ILE A 745 17.85 1.08 7.52
CA ILE A 745 19.30 0.99 7.76
C ILE A 745 19.59 0.80 9.25
N ALA A 746 18.94 1.58 10.12
CA ALA A 746 19.08 1.43 11.56
C ALA A 746 18.63 0.05 12.03
N ARG A 747 17.51 -0.46 11.50
CA ARG A 747 16.99 -1.80 11.81
C ARG A 747 17.96 -2.91 11.40
N ALA A 748 18.58 -2.81 10.23
CA ALA A 748 19.64 -3.72 9.79
C ALA A 748 20.88 -3.63 10.70
N PHE A 749 21.30 -2.42 11.10
CA PHE A 749 22.41 -2.20 12.02
C PHE A 749 22.15 -2.77 13.42
N PHE A 750 20.91 -2.67 13.93
CA PHE A 750 20.55 -3.22 15.24
C PHE A 750 20.44 -4.75 15.23
N LYS A 751 19.89 -5.37 14.16
CA LYS A 751 19.97 -6.82 13.94
C LYS A 751 21.43 -7.30 13.95
N LEU A 752 22.31 -6.65 13.18
CA LEU A 752 23.74 -6.97 13.18
C LEU A 752 24.39 -6.71 14.56
N GLY A 753 23.92 -5.70 15.30
CA GLY A 753 24.38 -5.36 16.65
C GLY A 753 24.09 -6.47 17.66
N GLN A 754 22.87 -7.03 17.64
CA GLN A 754 22.48 -8.19 18.44
C GLN A 754 23.33 -9.44 18.14
N HIS A 755 23.75 -9.63 16.88
CA HIS A 755 24.59 -10.77 16.48
C HIS A 755 26.09 -10.60 16.74
N HIS A 756 26.62 -9.38 16.75
CA HIS A 756 28.08 -9.13 16.66
C HIS A 756 28.66 -8.08 17.60
N GLY A 757 27.84 -7.29 18.30
CA GLY A 757 28.26 -6.13 19.06
C GLY A 757 28.55 -4.89 18.21
N HIS A 758 28.18 -3.71 18.71
CA HIS A 758 28.35 -2.44 18.00
C HIS A 758 29.84 -2.10 17.79
N ALA A 759 30.72 -2.54 18.70
CA ALA A 759 32.16 -2.36 18.55
C ALA A 759 32.67 -3.02 17.26
N LYS A 760 32.22 -4.25 16.96
CA LYS A 760 32.63 -4.98 15.76
C LYS A 760 32.09 -4.34 14.49
N ILE A 761 30.88 -3.75 14.50
CA ILE A 761 30.36 -2.99 13.36
C ILE A 761 31.23 -1.74 13.11
N SER A 762 31.56 -0.99 14.17
CA SER A 762 32.42 0.20 14.08
C SER A 762 33.82 -0.12 13.54
N TYR A 763 34.50 -1.15 14.07
CA TYR A 763 35.81 -1.58 13.53
C TYR A 763 35.72 -2.05 12.07
N THR A 764 34.65 -2.76 11.69
CA THR A 764 34.44 -3.18 10.30
C THR A 764 34.26 -1.97 9.38
N LEU A 765 33.43 -1.00 9.78
CA LEU A 765 33.18 0.25 9.05
C LEU A 765 34.46 1.06 8.84
N LEU A 766 35.25 1.26 9.91
CA LEU A 766 36.55 1.94 9.85
C LEU A 766 37.54 1.22 8.91
N SER A 767 37.52 -0.11 8.87
CA SER A 767 38.41 -0.90 7.99
C SER A 767 38.07 -0.78 6.50
N MET A 768 36.88 -0.30 6.13
CA MET A 768 36.48 -0.14 4.72
C MET A 768 37.10 1.11 4.03
N GLY A 769 37.74 2.02 4.77
CA GLY A 769 38.41 3.18 4.17
C GLY A 769 37.48 4.16 3.44
N LEU A 770 36.28 4.36 3.98
CA LEU A 770 35.24 5.19 3.36
C LEU A 770 35.59 6.70 3.39
N PRO A 771 35.10 7.50 2.43
CA PRO A 771 35.17 8.97 2.51
C PRO A 771 34.50 9.51 3.77
N ASP A 772 35.09 10.55 4.39
CA ASP A 772 34.62 11.15 5.65
C ASP A 772 33.13 11.52 5.66
N SER A 773 32.59 11.95 4.51
CA SER A 773 31.16 12.24 4.30
C SER A 773 30.28 11.04 4.59
N ILE A 774 30.64 9.88 4.04
CA ILE A 774 29.91 8.62 4.14
C ILE A 774 30.18 7.97 5.50
N LEU A 775 31.42 7.98 5.97
CA LEU A 775 31.78 7.46 7.30
C LEU A 775 30.95 8.13 8.40
N LYS A 776 30.84 9.47 8.37
CA LYS A 776 30.01 10.23 9.32
C LYS A 776 28.53 9.85 9.27
N ILE A 777 27.98 9.60 8.08
CA ILE A 777 26.58 9.16 7.94
C ILE A 777 26.39 7.77 8.56
N MET A 778 27.32 6.85 8.33
CA MET A 778 27.24 5.49 8.89
C MET A 778 27.48 5.49 10.42
N ASP A 779 28.35 6.37 10.92
CA ASP A 779 28.59 6.55 12.37
C ASP A 779 27.36 7.11 13.10
N ASN A 780 26.48 7.89 12.45
CA ASN A 780 25.25 8.38 13.09
C ASN A 780 24.38 7.23 13.62
N TYR A 781 24.24 6.11 12.87
CA TYR A 781 23.46 4.94 13.29
C TYR A 781 24.06 4.27 14.55
N LEU A 782 25.39 4.19 14.62
CA LEU A 782 26.11 3.65 15.78
C LEU A 782 26.04 4.60 16.98
N GLN A 783 26.16 5.92 16.74
CA GLN A 783 26.00 6.94 17.75
C GLN A 783 24.57 6.96 18.31
N TYR A 784 23.54 6.80 17.47
CA TYR A 784 22.16 6.65 17.91
C TYR A 784 22.01 5.41 18.80
N GLY A 785 22.45 4.25 18.33
CA GLY A 785 22.41 3.00 19.09
C GLY A 785 23.09 3.11 20.47
N LYS A 786 24.23 3.81 20.53
CA LYS A 786 24.97 4.10 21.77
C LYS A 786 24.29 5.13 22.68
N THR A 787 23.62 6.12 22.11
CA THR A 787 22.92 7.19 22.85
C THR A 787 21.65 6.66 23.51
N PHE A 788 20.89 5.84 22.78
CA PHE A 788 19.61 5.27 23.23
C PHE A 788 19.74 3.89 23.90
N LYS A 789 20.97 3.34 23.97
CA LYS A 789 21.31 2.02 24.55
C LYS A 789 20.51 0.88 23.91
N VAL A 790 20.60 0.79 22.59
CA VAL A 790 20.06 -0.33 21.80
C VAL A 790 20.88 -1.59 22.10
N GLU A 791 20.23 -2.76 22.12
CA GLU A 791 20.89 -4.05 22.36
C GLU A 791 22.08 -4.26 21.40
N GLY A 792 23.24 -4.63 21.96
CA GLY A 792 24.51 -4.68 21.23
C GLY A 792 25.44 -3.48 21.45
N TYR A 793 24.97 -2.37 22.06
CA TYR A 793 25.80 -1.15 22.27
C TYR A 793 26.97 -1.31 23.25
N ASP A 794 26.92 -2.30 24.13
CA ASP A 794 27.88 -2.61 25.19
C ASP A 794 28.71 -3.88 24.93
N PHE A 795 28.62 -4.43 23.71
CA PHE A 795 29.33 -5.61 23.22
C PHE A 795 30.32 -5.26 22.08
#